data_AF-A0AAD1ZYK2-F1
#
_entry.id   AF-A0AAD1ZYK2-F1
#
_cell.length_a   1.000
_cell.length_b   1.000
_cell.length_c   1.000
_cell.angle_alpha   90.00
_cell.angle_beta   90.00
_cell.angle_gamma   90.00
#
_symmetry.space_group_name_H-M   'P 1'
#
loop_
_entity.id
_entity.type
_entity.pdbx_description
1 polymer ?
#
loop_
_entity_poly.entity_id
_entity_poly.type
_entity_poly.pdbx_seq_one_letter_code
_entity_poly.pdbx_strand_id
1 'polypeptide(L)'
;MLHNHKNDQLTEEELVKLQICIEDLTTAYGDIKSIYQATPYFINKLISKDQPTAKDFLKRSGLSDEIICDLNFFDQYTLEAIIIYVLSSLFHCIQETPAVRVSTLIEHLDMYVKFQANLLKNRYTAINPSKSDRIKSNYTTDNNKQATDNNKQATDNKRKSKVFYIGVLLVEFLVNRELISLSKELSFNDLYVAKKKGKYYLPINYYAICNFDLSLLPIKLNLPMVCKPMDWISTSENPSSLSDLRGGYLSMPIGDFYQNRYRLISSRDLFHFHIKFENDYTKLCKIMNDLQSHAFEINIDVLTFINQNYDLLVKSGLLMPKFLASLNIKNSIDLLRMSYLEDPSLTKISNYQNLVKEFMKRIQRARYETFIINLASAYEGYRFYLPAFLDFRGRIYRSGALHFHERDLARSLIVFSDTPYDNFQLDSDEKKDNVYMVLSSAAAFHYKKFISYDDAHQWYLDHKSVINSSDESLIQLAVSASDPYQFISKVLCIEGGKTDPRRIPITQDASASAYQLMSFFLLDKEIAKHTNLIPASYVYDQKINDIYTFFLEEIQVYLHNKMTENLLKVICPRLTRKLIKVLFMPLIYGKTVSAMSDDIFNHFSTIVETEFSQLLGRGESTIVAFHMNKFFQDRFPGIVNLMELIRNVGWLSSALSKPVFYSIPLYTTVQDYMKTKAAKILLYDRIHKKRRQVSLRIPTEDRDQRKTRSATFANFIHQKDAQIAMLMIFNMITIGAPVYTVHDNFITTAPYAMRIPNLYIYNIKENDPLLIINYYLIRNLLDGRASLHSLDKPLPLDFLKRLRIAGVDFNMPFLRCIDCDMILFAVIRLLIKYAYTTKSDYGKFTISYVMRIPSGEVPFTISNALTFREDGKDLPVYALIDQLVRKKAEDYNDSEISRINIRIYLSEMKDSATPIISDDEIASKLWECIESMVVVEPKKARTIGHRKRRYLKHLTALKPKKSQRQPFIVADIETVFRNQIHVPYAVGFLVVRPGDDLYSAETGIETYFSEDYPDFVFKTFEERSNRMLFDFIERLAVVVRQNPSIRTVYFHNLSRFDGILLLKYLVTHGDKYKVKPLMRNHRLYQIAVYLGKKRLFLLRDSLTLLTSSLDNLARNLCPQLGSKGTIPYDEVQVSRDGH
;
A
#
# COMPACT_ATOMS: atom_id res chain seq x y z
N MET A 1 -1.64 -30.31 32.80
CA MET A 1 -2.61 -29.44 33.51
C MET A 1 -4.03 -29.73 33.07
N LEU A 2 -4.48 -29.30 31.88
CA LEU A 2 -5.85 -29.58 31.41
C LEU A 2 -6.24 -31.07 31.49
N HIS A 3 -5.35 -31.96 31.04
CA HIS A 3 -5.58 -33.41 31.12
C HIS A 3 -5.77 -33.92 32.56
N ASN A 4 -5.09 -33.32 33.55
CA ASN A 4 -5.17 -33.75 34.95
C ASN A 4 -6.52 -33.39 35.58
N HIS A 5 -7.19 -32.37 35.06
CA HIS A 5 -8.50 -31.90 35.53
C HIS A 5 -9.66 -32.33 34.60
N LYS A 6 -9.38 -33.16 33.59
CA LYS A 6 -10.36 -33.52 32.54
C LYS A 6 -11.64 -34.15 33.08
N ASN A 7 -11.55 -34.88 34.19
CA ASN A 7 -12.68 -35.57 34.81
C ASN A 7 -13.31 -34.78 35.98
N ASP A 8 -12.78 -33.60 36.30
CA ASP A 8 -13.29 -32.76 37.38
C ASP A 8 -14.45 -31.91 36.82
N GLN A 9 -15.59 -31.87 37.53
CA GLN A 9 -16.64 -30.89 37.23
C GLN A 9 -16.24 -29.54 37.83
N LEU A 10 -15.50 -28.74 37.06
CA LEU A 10 -15.02 -27.44 37.50
C LEU A 10 -16.13 -26.38 37.42
N THR A 11 -16.25 -25.57 38.47
CA THR A 11 -17.05 -24.35 38.50
C THR A 11 -16.46 -23.26 37.59
N GLU A 12 -17.23 -22.22 37.25
CA GLU A 12 -16.72 -21.10 36.45
C GLU A 12 -15.50 -20.40 37.10
N GLU A 13 -15.51 -20.23 38.41
CA GLU A 13 -14.38 -19.65 39.15
C GLU A 13 -13.12 -20.52 39.08
N GLU A 14 -13.27 -21.84 39.13
CA GLU A 14 -12.16 -22.79 38.99
C GLU A 14 -11.61 -22.81 37.56
N LEU A 15 -12.48 -22.71 36.54
CA LEU A 15 -12.07 -22.56 35.14
C LEU A 15 -11.29 -21.25 34.92
N VAL A 16 -11.69 -20.15 35.56
CA VAL A 16 -10.95 -18.88 35.52
C VAL A 16 -9.56 -19.03 36.16
N LYS A 17 -9.46 -19.68 37.33
CA LYS A 17 -8.16 -19.95 37.97
C LYS A 17 -7.28 -20.85 37.11
N LEU A 18 -7.84 -21.91 36.53
CA LEU A 18 -7.15 -22.81 35.61
C LEU A 18 -6.65 -22.04 34.37
N GLN A 19 -7.49 -21.17 33.81
CA GLN A 19 -7.13 -20.34 32.66
C GLN A 19 -5.96 -19.38 32.98
N ILE A 20 -5.99 -18.70 34.13
CA ILE A 20 -4.89 -17.83 34.59
C ILE A 20 -3.58 -18.62 34.67
N CYS A 21 -3.61 -19.83 35.26
CA CYS A 21 -2.44 -20.72 35.31
C CYS A 21 -1.91 -21.10 33.92
N ILE A 22 -2.80 -21.39 32.96
CA ILE A 22 -2.42 -21.70 31.57
C ILE A 22 -1.76 -20.49 30.91
N GLU A 23 -2.32 -19.30 31.09
CA GLU A 23 -1.76 -18.06 30.56
C GLU A 23 -0.39 -17.77 31.18
N ASP A 24 -0.23 -17.94 32.49
CA ASP A 24 1.03 -17.70 33.18
C ASP A 24 2.13 -18.67 32.73
N LEU A 25 1.83 -19.97 32.58
CA LEU A 25 2.81 -20.96 32.10
C LEU A 25 3.25 -20.71 30.66
N THR A 26 2.32 -20.31 29.80
CA THR A 26 2.63 -20.01 28.40
C THR A 26 3.32 -18.66 28.27
N THR A 27 3.19 -17.74 29.24
CA THR A 27 3.56 -16.35 28.97
C THR A 27 4.22 -15.52 30.08
N ALA A 28 4.10 -15.81 31.39
CA ALA A 28 4.73 -15.02 32.46
C ALA A 28 6.19 -15.45 32.72
N TYR A 29 7.16 -14.66 32.23
CA TYR A 29 8.60 -15.04 32.24
C TYR A 29 9.47 -13.97 32.94
N GLY A 30 8.84 -13.17 33.82
CA GLY A 30 9.53 -12.19 34.65
C GLY A 30 10.25 -12.77 35.87
N ASP A 31 10.04 -14.06 36.19
CA ASP A 31 10.62 -14.78 37.31
C ASP A 31 11.29 -16.07 36.81
N ILE A 32 12.57 -16.28 37.18
CA ILE A 32 13.37 -17.47 36.89
C ILE A 32 12.66 -18.76 37.36
N LYS A 33 11.85 -18.68 38.42
CA LYS A 33 11.10 -19.82 38.97
C LYS A 33 10.06 -20.37 37.98
N SER A 34 9.30 -19.51 37.31
CA SER A 34 8.32 -19.91 36.30
C SER A 34 8.97 -20.60 35.10
N ILE A 35 10.17 -20.16 34.73
CA ILE A 35 10.94 -20.71 33.60
C ILE A 35 11.50 -22.08 33.96
N TYR A 36 11.95 -22.25 35.21
CA TYR A 36 12.37 -23.54 35.73
C TYR A 36 11.24 -24.56 35.78
N GLN A 37 10.05 -24.13 36.18
CA GLN A 37 8.87 -25.00 36.15
C GLN A 37 8.46 -25.37 34.73
N ALA A 38 8.50 -24.42 33.79
CA ALA A 38 8.08 -24.65 32.41
C ALA A 38 9.06 -25.57 31.64
N THR A 39 10.37 -25.44 31.86
CA THR A 39 11.40 -26.19 31.10
C THR A 39 12.63 -26.59 31.92
N PRO A 40 12.47 -27.48 32.91
CA PRO A 40 13.57 -27.87 33.79
C PRO A 40 14.74 -28.52 33.02
N TYR A 41 14.43 -29.35 32.02
CA TYR A 41 15.44 -30.07 31.24
C TYR A 41 16.28 -29.17 30.33
N PHE A 42 15.67 -28.13 29.75
CA PHE A 42 16.40 -27.21 28.88
C PHE A 42 17.31 -26.28 29.68
N ILE A 43 16.88 -25.85 30.87
CA ILE A 43 17.71 -25.05 31.77
C ILE A 43 19.00 -25.75 32.13
N ASN A 44 18.97 -27.07 32.40
CA ASN A 44 20.17 -27.84 32.70
C ASN A 44 21.18 -27.87 31.54
N LYS A 45 20.74 -27.64 30.29
CA LYS A 45 21.63 -27.47 29.13
C LYS A 45 22.15 -26.04 28.99
N LEU A 46 21.40 -25.05 29.47
CA LEU A 46 21.73 -23.63 29.35
C LEU A 46 22.63 -23.14 30.49
N ILE A 47 22.42 -23.65 31.71
CA ILE A 47 23.16 -23.32 32.94
C ILE A 47 24.07 -24.49 33.32
N SER A 48 25.34 -24.20 33.58
CA SER A 48 26.32 -25.18 34.09
C SER A 48 27.20 -24.50 35.14
N LYS A 49 27.50 -25.21 36.23
CA LYS A 49 28.30 -24.68 37.35
C LYS A 49 29.72 -24.26 36.94
N ASP A 50 30.28 -24.91 35.93
CA ASP A 50 31.68 -24.73 35.52
C ASP A 50 31.87 -23.75 34.35
N GLN A 51 30.80 -23.09 33.91
CA GLN A 51 30.80 -22.25 32.72
C GLN A 51 30.12 -20.90 33.00
N PRO A 52 30.60 -19.78 32.41
CA PRO A 52 30.07 -18.45 32.71
C PRO A 52 28.60 -18.31 32.29
N THR A 53 27.84 -17.57 33.09
CA THR A 53 26.46 -17.18 32.75
C THR A 53 26.44 -16.31 31.49
N ALA A 54 25.28 -16.17 30.84
CA ALA A 54 25.12 -15.25 29.72
C ALA A 54 25.48 -13.81 30.15
N LYS A 55 25.12 -13.41 31.37
CA LYS A 55 25.47 -12.10 31.94
C LYS A 55 26.99 -11.92 32.07
N ASP A 56 27.68 -12.91 32.61
CA ASP A 56 29.14 -12.88 32.75
C ASP A 56 29.84 -12.89 31.38
N PHE A 57 29.32 -13.67 30.44
CA PHE A 57 29.81 -13.73 29.07
C PHE A 57 29.71 -12.36 28.38
N LEU A 58 28.57 -11.66 28.53
CA LEU A 58 28.38 -10.32 27.98
C LEU A 58 29.32 -9.31 28.63
N LYS A 59 29.46 -9.31 29.96
CA LYS A 59 30.38 -8.41 30.68
C LYS A 59 31.84 -8.59 30.26
N ARG A 60 32.27 -9.81 29.95
CA ARG A 60 33.63 -10.12 29.47
C ARG A 60 33.87 -9.77 27.99
N SER A 61 32.85 -9.35 27.25
CA SER A 61 32.91 -9.14 25.80
C SER A 61 33.17 -7.68 25.38
N GLY A 62 33.54 -6.79 26.31
CA GLY A 62 33.92 -5.40 26.01
C GLY A 62 32.75 -4.48 25.64
N LEU A 63 31.62 -4.61 26.34
CA LEU A 63 30.45 -3.73 26.20
C LEU A 63 30.75 -2.29 26.66
N SER A 64 29.98 -1.32 26.16
CA SER A 64 30.05 0.06 26.68
C SER A 64 29.44 0.15 28.08
N ASP A 65 29.94 1.09 28.90
CA ASP A 65 29.51 1.26 30.30
C ASP A 65 27.99 1.45 30.46
N GLU A 66 27.34 2.12 29.51
CA GLU A 66 25.89 2.29 29.47
C GLU A 66 25.15 0.94 29.41
N ILE A 67 25.57 0.03 28.53
CA ILE A 67 24.95 -1.29 28.37
C ILE A 67 25.27 -2.17 29.59
N ILE A 68 26.48 -2.05 30.13
CA ILE A 68 26.87 -2.75 31.37
C ILE A 68 25.99 -2.30 32.54
N CYS A 69 25.64 -1.01 32.61
CA CYS A 69 24.74 -0.48 33.62
C CYS A 69 23.33 -1.08 33.50
N ASP A 70 22.79 -1.20 32.29
CA ASP A 70 21.50 -1.85 32.05
C ASP A 70 21.51 -3.33 32.51
N LEU A 71 22.60 -4.06 32.25
CA LEU A 71 22.77 -5.45 32.70
C LEU A 71 22.87 -5.58 34.24
N ASN A 72 23.18 -4.50 34.97
CA ASN A 72 23.25 -4.56 36.43
C ASN A 72 21.86 -4.66 37.08
N PHE A 73 20.78 -4.29 36.38
CA PHE A 73 19.41 -4.49 36.85
C PHE A 73 18.93 -5.94 36.72
N PHE A 74 19.65 -6.79 36.00
CA PHE A 74 19.31 -8.19 35.84
C PHE A 74 19.85 -9.04 36.97
N ASP A 75 19.12 -10.09 37.34
CA ASP A 75 19.65 -11.16 38.19
C ASP A 75 20.63 -12.03 37.40
N GLN A 76 21.23 -13.02 38.08
CA GLN A 76 22.24 -13.88 37.50
C GLN A 76 21.77 -14.63 36.24
N TYR A 77 20.48 -15.02 36.18
CA TYR A 77 19.93 -15.85 35.09
C TYR A 77 18.82 -15.19 34.26
N THR A 78 18.63 -13.87 34.36
CA THR A 78 17.59 -13.15 33.60
C THR A 78 17.85 -13.21 32.08
N LEU A 79 19.10 -13.28 31.64
CA LEU A 79 19.41 -13.37 30.20
C LEU A 79 19.11 -14.76 29.64
N GLU A 80 19.37 -15.81 30.42
CA GLU A 80 19.01 -17.19 30.11
C GLU A 80 17.50 -17.35 29.97
N ALA A 81 16.75 -16.74 30.88
CA ALA A 81 15.30 -16.62 30.80
C ALA A 81 14.83 -15.97 29.48
N ILE A 82 15.43 -14.85 29.10
CA ILE A 82 15.15 -14.16 27.82
C ILE A 82 15.53 -15.04 26.62
N ILE A 83 16.65 -15.76 26.68
CA ILE A 83 17.07 -16.70 25.63
C ILE A 83 16.01 -17.78 25.41
N ILE A 84 15.57 -18.45 26.49
CA ILE A 84 14.54 -19.51 26.41
C ILE A 84 13.28 -18.94 25.78
N TYR A 85 12.84 -17.78 26.27
CA TYR A 85 11.68 -17.08 25.75
C TYR A 85 11.81 -16.82 24.24
N VAL A 86 12.93 -16.23 23.80
CA VAL A 86 13.13 -15.86 22.40
C VAL A 86 13.17 -17.10 21.52
N LEU A 87 13.89 -18.14 21.94
CA LEU A 87 13.94 -19.40 21.21
C LEU A 87 12.53 -20.00 21.06
N SER A 88 11.72 -20.04 22.12
CA SER A 88 10.36 -20.55 22.01
C SER A 88 9.44 -19.71 21.13
N SER A 89 9.60 -18.38 21.16
CA SER A 89 8.82 -17.48 20.30
C SER A 89 9.20 -17.60 18.82
N LEU A 90 10.43 -18.04 18.53
CA LEU A 90 10.97 -18.13 17.18
C LEU A 90 11.04 -19.56 16.64
N PHE A 91 11.03 -20.60 17.47
CA PHE A 91 11.15 -22.00 17.07
C PHE A 91 9.93 -22.77 17.57
N HIS A 92 8.77 -22.55 16.93
CA HIS A 92 7.52 -23.22 17.30
C HIS A 92 6.90 -24.00 16.13
N CYS A 93 6.01 -24.93 16.45
CA CYS A 93 5.39 -25.89 15.53
C CYS A 93 4.48 -25.28 14.44
N ILE A 94 4.01 -24.04 14.61
CA ILE A 94 3.16 -23.36 13.62
C ILE A 94 3.99 -22.73 12.48
N GLN A 95 5.31 -22.56 12.66
CA GLN A 95 6.14 -21.93 11.62
C GLN A 95 6.21 -22.76 10.33
N GLU A 96 6.60 -22.13 9.23
CA GLU A 96 6.78 -22.80 7.94
C GLU A 96 8.04 -23.67 7.90
N THR A 97 9.08 -23.29 8.65
CA THR A 97 10.36 -23.98 8.67
C THR A 97 10.86 -24.13 10.10
N PRO A 98 11.55 -25.24 10.44
CA PRO A 98 12.05 -25.44 11.79
C PRO A 98 13.39 -24.72 12.06
N ALA A 99 13.73 -23.72 11.25
CA ALA A 99 14.97 -22.95 11.33
C ALA A 99 14.65 -21.45 11.20
N VAL A 100 15.46 -20.61 11.83
CA VAL A 100 15.19 -19.17 11.93
C VAL A 100 16.33 -18.39 11.30
N ARG A 101 16.05 -17.32 10.56
CA ARG A 101 17.11 -16.45 10.05
C ARG A 101 17.89 -15.86 11.22
N VAL A 102 19.22 -15.94 11.15
CA VAL A 102 20.10 -15.43 12.23
C VAL A 102 19.87 -13.95 12.51
N SER A 103 19.57 -13.17 11.47
CA SER A 103 19.21 -11.76 11.61
C SER A 103 17.97 -11.56 12.50
N THR A 104 16.94 -12.37 12.30
CA THR A 104 15.69 -12.33 13.10
C THR A 104 15.97 -12.73 14.55
N LEU A 105 16.79 -13.76 14.77
CA LEU A 105 17.19 -14.17 16.12
C LEU A 105 17.96 -13.07 16.87
N ILE A 106 18.93 -12.42 16.20
CA ILE A 106 19.70 -11.29 16.76
C ILE A 106 18.76 -10.14 17.14
N GLU A 107 17.87 -9.75 16.22
CA GLU A 107 16.93 -8.65 16.42
C GLU A 107 16.03 -8.90 17.64
N HIS A 108 15.48 -10.11 17.76
CA HIS A 108 14.62 -10.46 18.90
C HIS A 108 15.43 -10.45 20.21
N LEU A 109 16.56 -11.16 20.27
CA LEU A 109 17.38 -11.20 21.50
C LEU A 109 17.78 -9.79 21.98
N ASP A 110 18.23 -8.93 21.08
CA ASP A 110 18.65 -7.57 21.43
C ASP A 110 17.47 -6.72 21.96
N MET A 111 16.34 -6.78 21.25
CA MET A 111 15.12 -6.06 21.59
C MET A 111 14.55 -6.51 22.94
N TYR A 112 14.48 -7.82 23.21
CA TYR A 112 13.96 -8.33 24.49
C TYR A 112 14.84 -7.97 25.68
N VAL A 113 16.17 -7.97 25.50
CA VAL A 113 17.09 -7.52 26.56
C VAL A 113 16.88 -6.05 26.88
N LYS A 114 16.90 -5.17 25.87
CA LYS A 114 16.70 -3.73 26.11
C LYS A 114 15.35 -3.42 26.73
N PHE A 115 14.32 -4.13 26.27
CA PHE A 115 12.98 -3.99 26.82
C PHE A 115 12.94 -4.36 28.31
N GLN A 116 13.46 -5.54 28.67
CA GLN A 116 13.46 -5.99 30.05
C GLN A 116 14.29 -5.07 30.96
N ALA A 117 15.42 -4.56 30.47
CA ALA A 117 16.24 -3.59 31.19
C ALA A 117 15.46 -2.31 31.50
N ASN A 118 14.80 -1.73 30.49
CA ASN A 118 13.96 -0.55 30.67
C ASN A 118 12.81 -0.78 31.66
N LEU A 119 12.16 -1.94 31.59
CA LEU A 119 11.07 -2.31 32.49
C LEU A 119 11.53 -2.38 33.95
N LEU A 120 12.66 -3.06 34.21
CA LEU A 120 13.21 -3.18 35.56
C LEU A 120 13.73 -1.83 36.08
N LYS A 121 14.32 -1.01 35.20
CA LYS A 121 14.74 0.35 35.51
C LYS A 121 13.57 1.26 35.90
N ASN A 122 12.45 1.17 35.17
CA ASN A 122 11.22 1.92 35.48
C ASN A 122 10.61 1.48 36.83
N ARG A 123 10.64 0.17 37.14
CA ARG A 123 10.20 -0.34 38.45
C ARG A 123 11.09 0.14 39.58
N TYR A 124 12.42 0.08 39.40
CA TYR A 124 13.38 0.54 40.40
C TYR A 124 13.21 2.03 40.71
N THR A 125 12.98 2.85 39.68
CA THR A 125 12.74 4.30 39.83
C THR A 125 11.39 4.61 40.47
N ALA A 126 10.35 3.84 40.19
CA ALA A 126 9.05 3.97 40.87
C ALA A 126 9.14 3.65 42.37
N ILE A 127 9.96 2.66 42.76
CA ILE A 127 10.16 2.24 44.15
C ILE A 127 11.14 3.16 44.90
N ASN A 128 12.08 3.81 44.21
CA ASN A 128 13.08 4.70 44.82
C ASN A 128 13.07 6.12 44.18
N PRO A 129 12.05 6.95 44.46
CA PRO A 129 11.91 8.28 43.85
C PRO A 129 13.10 9.20 44.13
N SER A 130 13.71 9.12 45.32
CA SER A 130 14.82 9.97 45.76
C SER A 130 16.15 9.74 45.01
N LYS A 131 16.26 8.66 44.22
CA LYS A 131 17.42 8.39 43.36
C LYS A 131 17.19 8.80 41.89
N SER A 132 16.02 9.34 41.54
CA SER A 132 15.70 9.75 40.15
C SER A 132 16.63 10.85 39.63
N ASP A 133 17.05 11.75 40.50
CA ASP A 133 17.81 12.95 40.11
C ASP A 133 19.29 12.66 39.83
N ARG A 134 19.88 11.67 40.52
CA ARG A 134 21.24 11.17 40.22
C ARG A 134 21.32 10.37 38.92
N ILE A 135 20.24 9.70 38.52
CA ILE A 135 20.18 8.95 37.26
C ILE A 135 19.96 9.94 36.09
N LYS A 136 19.09 10.94 36.24
CA LYS A 136 18.86 12.00 35.23
C LYS A 136 20.07 12.91 34.99
N SER A 137 20.90 13.18 36.02
CA SER A 137 22.08 14.04 35.89
C SER A 137 23.20 13.43 35.05
N ASN A 138 23.34 12.10 35.00
CA ASN A 138 24.37 11.43 34.21
C ASN A 138 24.05 11.39 32.70
N TYR A 139 22.77 11.50 32.32
CA TYR A 139 22.35 11.50 30.90
C TYR A 139 22.37 12.88 30.23
N THR A 140 22.31 13.96 31.01
CA THR A 140 22.31 15.34 30.47
C THR A 140 23.72 15.84 30.13
N THR A 141 24.76 15.30 30.76
CA THR A 141 26.16 15.68 30.51
C THR A 141 26.75 15.11 29.22
N ASP A 142 26.22 14.01 28.67
CA ASP A 142 26.76 13.39 27.44
C ASP A 142 26.09 13.87 26.14
N ASN A 143 24.85 14.38 26.20
CA ASN A 143 24.19 14.96 25.03
C ASN A 143 24.79 16.32 24.62
N ASN A 144 25.38 17.06 25.56
CA ASN A 144 25.98 18.37 25.28
C ASN A 144 27.44 18.33 24.79
N LYS A 145 28.12 17.17 24.80
CA LYS A 145 29.49 17.01 24.26
C LYS A 145 29.57 16.48 22.82
N GLN A 146 28.44 16.19 22.16
CA GLN A 146 28.42 15.67 20.78
C GLN A 146 28.06 16.71 19.70
N ALA A 147 28.06 18.00 20.03
CA ALA A 147 27.72 19.07 19.08
C ALA A 147 28.92 19.65 18.30
N THR A 148 30.16 19.23 18.58
CA THR A 148 31.34 19.72 17.85
C THR A 148 32.32 18.59 17.59
N ASP A 149 32.16 17.90 16.45
CA ASP A 149 33.31 17.53 15.62
C ASP A 149 32.91 16.98 14.26
N ASN A 150 33.46 17.63 13.23
CA ASN A 150 33.23 17.33 11.82
C ASN A 150 34.06 16.11 11.39
N ASN A 151 33.45 14.92 11.36
CA ASN A 151 33.89 13.79 10.52
C ASN A 151 32.74 12.79 10.28
N LYS A 152 31.90 13.08 9.28
CA LYS A 152 30.56 12.47 9.10
C LYS A 152 30.46 11.21 8.23
N GLN A 153 31.56 10.59 7.78
CA GLN A 153 31.47 9.38 6.93
C GLN A 153 32.09 8.10 7.52
N ALA A 154 33.08 8.19 8.42
CA ALA A 154 33.67 7.00 9.06
C ALA A 154 32.95 6.57 10.35
N THR A 155 32.30 7.50 11.04
CA THR A 155 31.63 7.30 12.34
C THR A 155 30.25 6.65 12.20
N ASP A 156 29.59 6.83 11.06
CA ASP A 156 28.22 6.38 10.83
C ASP A 156 28.10 4.86 10.61
N ASN A 157 29.13 4.24 10.02
CA ASN A 157 29.24 2.78 9.92
C ASN A 157 29.64 2.11 11.25
N LYS A 158 30.41 2.80 12.10
CA LYS A 158 30.76 2.32 13.46
C LYS A 158 29.57 2.46 14.43
N ARG A 159 28.74 3.50 14.29
CA ARG A 159 27.50 3.69 15.09
C ARG A 159 26.43 2.65 14.79
N LYS A 160 26.20 2.29 13.51
CA LYS A 160 25.17 1.30 13.13
C LYS A 160 25.49 -0.13 13.58
N SER A 161 26.77 -0.47 13.73
CA SER A 161 27.24 -1.75 14.31
C SER A 161 26.98 -1.86 15.82
N LYS A 162 26.73 -0.75 16.55
CA LYS A 162 26.46 -0.78 17.99
C LYS A 162 25.00 -1.08 18.35
N VAL A 163 24.07 -0.95 17.40
CA VAL A 163 22.62 -1.00 17.69
C VAL A 163 22.14 -2.40 18.10
N PHE A 164 22.74 -3.49 17.61
CA PHE A 164 22.28 -4.86 17.87
C PHE A 164 23.33 -5.74 18.58
N TYR A 165 24.25 -5.11 19.30
CA TYR A 165 25.46 -5.78 19.78
C TYR A 165 25.18 -6.82 20.87
N ILE A 166 24.15 -6.61 21.72
CA ILE A 166 23.73 -7.59 22.73
C ILE A 166 23.20 -8.85 22.04
N GLY A 167 22.32 -8.68 21.05
CA GLY A 167 21.77 -9.81 20.30
C GLY A 167 22.86 -10.62 19.58
N VAL A 168 23.87 -9.97 19.01
CA VAL A 168 25.03 -10.65 18.40
C VAL A 168 25.78 -11.49 19.42
N LEU A 169 26.14 -10.91 20.57
CA LEU A 169 26.89 -11.61 21.62
C LEU A 169 26.09 -12.78 22.21
N LEU A 170 24.76 -12.65 22.33
CA LEU A 170 23.91 -13.74 22.78
C LEU A 170 23.82 -14.88 21.76
N VAL A 171 23.82 -14.59 20.45
CA VAL A 171 23.95 -15.65 19.44
C VAL A 171 25.33 -16.31 19.50
N GLU A 172 26.42 -15.55 19.71
CA GLU A 172 27.74 -16.14 19.94
C GLU A 172 27.77 -17.03 21.19
N PHE A 173 27.12 -16.60 22.28
CA PHE A 173 26.95 -17.41 23.49
C PHE A 173 26.21 -18.72 23.21
N LEU A 174 25.09 -18.67 22.48
CA LEU A 174 24.31 -19.86 22.10
C LEU A 174 25.10 -20.84 21.23
N VAL A 175 25.91 -20.32 20.31
CA VAL A 175 26.82 -21.14 19.49
C VAL A 175 27.89 -21.77 20.37
N ASN A 176 28.55 -21.00 21.26
CA ASN A 176 29.58 -21.52 22.18
C ASN A 176 29.05 -22.60 23.14
N ARG A 177 27.77 -22.53 23.49
CA ARG A 177 27.07 -23.53 24.31
C ARG A 177 26.57 -24.73 23.50
N GLU A 178 26.83 -24.75 22.19
CA GLU A 178 26.35 -25.77 21.25
C GLU A 178 24.82 -25.96 21.25
N LEU A 179 24.06 -24.93 21.64
CA LEU A 179 22.59 -24.99 21.66
C LEU A 179 22.01 -24.75 20.27
N ILE A 180 22.71 -23.98 19.43
CA ILE A 180 22.34 -23.75 18.04
C ILE A 180 23.52 -24.00 17.10
N SER A 181 23.21 -24.33 15.86
CA SER A 181 24.17 -24.37 14.74
C SER A 181 23.78 -23.36 13.67
N LEU A 182 24.77 -22.72 13.08
CA LEU A 182 24.56 -21.75 12.01
C LEU A 182 24.78 -22.41 10.64
N SER A 183 23.72 -22.60 9.86
CA SER A 183 23.79 -23.19 8.52
C SER A 183 23.46 -22.19 7.42
N LYS A 184 24.15 -22.33 6.28
CA LYS A 184 23.84 -21.64 5.02
C LYS A 184 23.12 -22.56 4.01
N GLU A 185 23.00 -23.84 4.32
CA GLU A 185 22.40 -24.85 3.42
C GLU A 185 20.90 -24.65 3.26
N LEU A 186 20.29 -23.97 4.21
CA LEU A 186 18.89 -23.55 4.19
C LEU A 186 18.66 -22.25 3.38
N SER A 187 19.69 -21.74 2.71
CA SER A 187 19.60 -20.57 1.84
C SER A 187 19.14 -20.99 0.44
N PHE A 188 17.85 -21.28 0.29
CA PHE A 188 17.20 -21.67 -0.97
C PHE A 188 16.91 -20.46 -1.89
N ASN A 189 17.91 -19.61 -2.14
CA ASN A 189 17.73 -18.42 -2.99
C ASN A 189 18.01 -18.76 -4.46
N ASP A 190 17.01 -18.56 -5.31
CA ASP A 190 17.14 -18.72 -6.77
C ASP A 190 17.32 -17.38 -7.50
N LEU A 191 17.22 -16.27 -6.77
CA LEU A 191 17.19 -14.91 -7.34
C LEU A 191 18.49 -14.14 -7.08
N TYR A 192 19.10 -13.70 -8.18
CA TYR A 192 20.29 -12.86 -8.16
C TYR A 192 19.96 -11.42 -7.79
N VAL A 193 20.76 -10.83 -6.90
CA VAL A 193 20.71 -9.40 -6.55
C VAL A 193 21.74 -8.64 -7.38
N ALA A 194 21.28 -7.59 -8.05
CA ALA A 194 22.14 -6.68 -8.81
C ALA A 194 22.99 -5.79 -7.88
N LYS A 195 24.31 -5.76 -8.09
CA LYS A 195 25.20 -4.74 -7.54
C LYS A 195 25.23 -3.51 -8.44
N LYS A 196 25.62 -2.36 -7.86
CA LYS A 196 26.16 -1.24 -8.63
C LYS A 196 27.28 -1.77 -9.55
N LYS A 197 27.20 -1.47 -10.85
CA LYS A 197 28.08 -1.94 -11.96
C LYS A 197 27.71 -3.29 -12.62
N GLY A 198 26.44 -3.71 -12.58
CA GLY A 198 25.95 -4.83 -13.42
C GLY A 198 26.44 -6.23 -13.02
N LYS A 199 27.06 -6.38 -11.85
CA LYS A 199 27.42 -7.68 -11.29
C LYS A 199 26.26 -8.24 -10.48
N TYR A 200 25.95 -9.52 -10.66
CA TYR A 200 24.87 -10.21 -9.95
C TYR A 200 25.46 -11.13 -8.88
N TYR A 201 24.78 -11.30 -7.75
CA TYR A 201 25.17 -12.27 -6.72
C TYR A 201 23.95 -12.93 -6.08
N LEU A 202 24.09 -14.18 -5.67
CA LEU A 202 23.10 -14.85 -4.84
C LEU A 202 23.25 -14.38 -3.38
N PRO A 203 22.20 -13.81 -2.76
CA PRO A 203 22.27 -13.46 -1.35
C PRO A 203 22.42 -14.75 -0.55
N ILE A 204 23.45 -14.83 0.31
CA ILE A 204 23.62 -15.96 1.21
C ILE A 204 23.01 -15.57 2.55
N ASN A 205 21.95 -16.30 2.94
CA ASN A 205 21.30 -16.12 4.22
C ASN A 205 21.81 -17.19 5.21
N TYR A 206 22.10 -16.78 6.44
CA TYR A 206 22.40 -17.70 7.53
C TYR A 206 21.14 -17.99 8.35
N TYR A 207 20.97 -19.26 8.69
CA TYR A 207 19.90 -19.78 9.52
C TYR A 207 20.47 -20.40 10.79
N ALA A 208 19.80 -20.19 11.92
CA ALA A 208 20.01 -20.86 13.18
C ALA A 208 19.11 -22.10 13.24
N ILE A 209 19.70 -23.23 13.64
CA ILE A 209 19.04 -24.51 13.86
C ILE A 209 19.30 -24.90 15.31
N CYS A 210 18.28 -25.30 16.06
CA CYS A 210 18.47 -25.82 17.41
C CYS A 210 19.11 -27.22 17.37
N ASN A 211 20.08 -27.45 18.25
CA ASN A 211 20.80 -28.73 18.37
C ASN A 211 20.14 -29.68 19.38
N PHE A 212 18.87 -29.45 19.70
CA PHE A 212 18.09 -30.18 20.70
C PHE A 212 16.64 -30.33 20.21
N ASP A 213 15.88 -31.23 20.82
CA ASP A 213 14.46 -31.41 20.50
C ASP A 213 13.67 -30.16 20.88
N LEU A 214 12.94 -29.59 19.92
CA LEU A 214 12.11 -28.40 20.14
C LEU A 214 10.96 -28.66 21.12
N SER A 215 10.58 -29.92 21.37
CA SER A 215 9.61 -30.27 22.42
C SER A 215 10.06 -29.83 23.82
N LEU A 216 11.36 -29.59 24.01
CA LEU A 216 11.95 -29.09 25.26
C LEU A 216 11.74 -27.58 25.47
N LEU A 217 11.27 -26.84 24.47
CA LEU A 217 10.96 -25.41 24.59
C LEU A 217 9.55 -25.23 25.15
N PRO A 218 9.30 -24.22 26.02
CA PRO A 218 7.93 -23.95 26.43
C PRO A 218 7.06 -23.48 25.27
N ILE A 219 5.75 -23.75 25.36
CA ILE A 219 4.77 -23.25 24.39
C ILE A 219 4.62 -21.74 24.56
N LYS A 220 4.90 -20.98 23.50
CA LYS A 220 4.78 -19.51 23.43
C LYS A 220 3.69 -19.06 22.47
N LEU A 221 2.52 -19.64 22.66
CA LEU A 221 1.33 -19.37 21.85
C LEU A 221 0.22 -18.99 22.80
N ASN A 222 -0.63 -18.04 22.39
CA ASN A 222 -1.86 -17.84 23.11
C ASN A 222 -2.79 -19.01 22.75
N LEU A 223 -3.20 -19.77 23.75
CA LEU A 223 -4.05 -20.94 23.58
C LEU A 223 -5.54 -20.55 23.67
N PRO A 224 -6.47 -21.41 23.22
CA PRO A 224 -7.88 -21.21 23.49
C PRO A 224 -8.18 -21.09 24.99
N MET A 225 -9.20 -20.33 25.36
CA MET A 225 -9.54 -20.13 26.77
C MET A 225 -10.56 -21.16 27.24
N VAL A 226 -10.38 -21.77 28.41
CA VAL A 226 -11.38 -22.68 29.01
C VAL A 226 -12.48 -21.97 29.79
N CYS A 227 -12.42 -20.63 29.84
CA CYS A 227 -13.49 -19.77 30.35
C CYS A 227 -13.76 -18.64 29.34
N LYS A 228 -14.89 -17.95 29.52
CA LYS A 228 -15.28 -16.86 28.62
C LYS A 228 -14.21 -15.75 28.60
N PRO A 229 -13.84 -15.20 27.43
CA PRO A 229 -12.87 -14.12 27.34
C PRO A 229 -13.36 -12.86 28.06
N MET A 230 -12.43 -12.05 28.55
CA MET A 230 -12.75 -10.73 29.09
C MET A 230 -13.29 -9.83 27.97
N ASP A 231 -14.39 -9.13 28.24
CA ASP A 231 -14.95 -8.20 27.28
C ASP A 231 -13.97 -7.06 26.95
N TRP A 232 -13.92 -6.69 25.68
CA TRP A 232 -13.25 -5.49 25.20
C TRP A 232 -13.96 -4.26 25.74
N ILE A 233 -13.29 -3.56 26.65
CA ILE A 233 -13.74 -2.33 27.28
C ILE A 233 -12.67 -1.24 27.15
N SER A 234 -13.10 0.02 27.16
CA SER A 234 -12.16 1.14 27.13
C SER A 234 -11.51 1.33 28.49
N THR A 235 -10.21 1.62 28.49
CA THR A 235 -9.50 2.09 29.70
C THR A 235 -9.59 3.60 29.90
N SER A 236 -10.13 4.33 28.92
CA SER A 236 -10.32 5.77 28.90
C SER A 236 -11.81 6.09 28.85
N GLU A 237 -12.25 7.18 29.48
CA GLU A 237 -13.62 7.68 29.32
C GLU A 237 -13.96 8.04 27.86
N ASN A 238 -12.96 8.46 27.08
CA ASN A 238 -13.07 8.81 25.66
C ASN A 238 -11.95 8.14 24.84
N PRO A 239 -12.13 6.89 24.38
CA PRO A 239 -11.11 6.21 23.58
C PRO A 239 -10.95 6.86 22.21
N SER A 240 -9.72 7.14 21.82
CA SER A 240 -9.37 7.73 20.52
C SER A 240 -8.99 6.68 19.47
N SER A 241 -8.62 5.48 19.93
CA SER A 241 -8.06 4.42 19.10
C SER A 241 -8.34 3.03 19.67
N LEU A 242 -8.21 2.00 18.85
CA LEU A 242 -8.33 0.60 19.31
C LEU A 242 -7.24 0.21 20.32
N SER A 243 -6.12 0.94 20.36
CA SER A 243 -5.07 0.74 21.37
C SER A 243 -5.52 1.13 22.78
N ASP A 244 -6.64 1.84 22.93
CA ASP A 244 -7.20 2.27 24.22
C ASP A 244 -8.10 1.18 24.85
N LEU A 245 -8.45 0.15 24.08
CA LEU A 245 -9.29 -0.97 24.53
C LEU A 245 -8.46 -2.08 25.19
N ARG A 246 -9.00 -2.70 26.24
CA ARG A 246 -8.45 -3.89 26.92
C ARG A 246 -9.51 -4.98 27.03
N GLY A 247 -9.10 -6.24 26.95
CA GLY A 247 -9.98 -7.41 26.93
C GLY A 247 -9.29 -8.65 26.36
N GLY A 248 -10.07 -9.68 26.04
CA GLY A 248 -9.61 -10.96 25.52
C GLY A 248 -9.14 -11.90 26.65
N TYR A 249 -7.83 -11.94 26.87
CA TYR A 249 -7.18 -12.82 27.85
C TYR A 249 -7.22 -12.27 29.28
N LEU A 250 -7.05 -13.12 30.31
CA LEU A 250 -7.20 -12.72 31.74
C LEU A 250 -5.92 -12.14 32.37
N SER A 251 -4.76 -12.76 32.15
CA SER A 251 -3.54 -12.52 32.92
C SER A 251 -2.70 -11.36 32.39
N MET A 252 -2.88 -10.13 32.88
CA MET A 252 -2.12 -8.97 32.39
C MET A 252 -0.59 -9.15 32.56
N PRO A 253 0.19 -9.29 31.48
CA PRO A 253 1.61 -9.56 31.55
C PRO A 253 2.32 -8.26 31.81
N ILE A 254 3.44 -8.39 32.49
CA ILE A 254 4.28 -7.25 32.78
C ILE A 254 5.18 -7.02 31.55
N GLY A 255 4.72 -6.20 30.59
CA GLY A 255 5.56 -5.62 29.55
C GLY A 255 4.95 -5.50 28.14
N ASP A 256 5.51 -4.60 27.31
CA ASP A 256 4.98 -4.18 26.01
C ASP A 256 4.86 -5.29 24.97
N PHE A 257 5.67 -6.35 25.04
CA PHE A 257 5.61 -7.41 24.03
C PHE A 257 4.31 -8.22 24.06
N TYR A 258 3.57 -8.13 25.17
CA TYR A 258 2.27 -8.75 25.32
C TYR A 258 1.11 -7.79 25.04
N GLN A 259 1.38 -6.58 24.54
CA GLN A 259 0.36 -5.58 24.23
C GLN A 259 -0.72 -6.11 23.29
N ASN A 260 -0.40 -7.02 22.36
CA ASN A 260 -1.38 -7.59 21.43
C ASN A 260 -2.42 -8.50 22.10
N ARG A 261 -2.19 -8.99 23.34
CA ARG A 261 -3.18 -9.82 24.05
C ARG A 261 -4.28 -9.00 24.70
N TYR A 262 -3.94 -7.79 25.15
CA TYR A 262 -4.86 -6.85 25.79
C TYR A 262 -5.24 -5.75 24.83
N ARG A 263 -4.88 -5.84 23.55
CA ARG A 263 -5.32 -4.87 22.57
C ARG A 263 -6.14 -5.59 21.57
N LEU A 264 -7.27 -5.00 21.25
CA LEU A 264 -8.08 -5.48 20.15
C LEU A 264 -7.26 -5.44 18.85
N ILE A 265 -6.30 -4.52 18.72
CA ILE A 265 -5.41 -4.40 17.56
C ILE A 265 -4.13 -5.26 17.69
N SER A 266 -3.80 -6.02 16.64
CA SER A 266 -2.65 -6.93 16.53
C SER A 266 -1.43 -6.35 15.79
N SER A 267 -1.49 -5.06 15.42
CA SER A 267 -0.41 -4.37 14.71
C SER A 267 0.86 -4.24 15.57
N ARG A 268 2.02 -4.57 14.98
CA ARG A 268 3.33 -4.41 15.63
C ARG A 268 3.86 -2.97 15.61
N ASP A 269 3.28 -2.11 14.77
CA ASP A 269 3.68 -0.71 14.61
C ASP A 269 2.44 0.17 14.69
N LEU A 270 2.05 0.48 15.94
CA LEU A 270 0.84 1.24 16.23
C LEU A 270 0.99 2.73 15.91
N PHE A 271 2.22 3.23 15.77
CA PHE A 271 2.44 4.61 15.35
C PHE A 271 2.01 4.81 13.90
N HIS A 272 2.36 3.88 13.03
CA HIS A 272 2.13 4.00 11.59
C HIS A 272 0.93 3.22 11.07
N PHE A 273 0.50 2.17 11.79
CA PHE A 273 -0.59 1.28 11.41
C PHE A 273 -1.52 1.01 12.59
N HIS A 274 -2.59 1.81 12.68
CA HIS A 274 -3.57 1.74 13.75
C HIS A 274 -4.99 2.02 13.25
N ILE A 275 -5.96 1.86 14.15
CA ILE A 275 -7.37 2.14 13.91
C ILE A 275 -7.84 3.19 14.92
N LYS A 276 -8.51 4.23 14.42
CA LYS A 276 -9.06 5.36 15.16
C LYS A 276 -10.57 5.25 15.28
N PHE A 277 -11.10 5.73 16.40
CA PHE A 277 -12.53 5.96 16.59
C PHE A 277 -12.87 7.40 16.23
N GLU A 278 -13.89 7.57 15.40
CA GLU A 278 -14.47 8.88 15.05
C GLU A 278 -15.95 8.96 15.41
N ASN A 279 -16.55 7.79 15.62
CA ASN A 279 -17.92 7.59 16.03
C ASN A 279 -17.93 6.73 17.31
N ASP A 280 -19.13 6.38 17.77
CA ASP A 280 -19.34 5.49 18.90
C ASP A 280 -18.64 4.11 18.72
N TYR A 281 -17.67 3.85 19.59
CA TYR A 281 -16.88 2.62 19.60
C TYR A 281 -17.64 1.41 20.18
N THR A 282 -18.76 1.64 20.87
CA THR A 282 -19.51 0.60 21.59
C THR A 282 -20.06 -0.45 20.66
N LYS A 283 -20.52 -0.07 19.46
CA LYS A 283 -21.02 -1.03 18.46
C LYS A 283 -19.95 -2.01 18.01
N LEU A 284 -18.72 -1.54 17.75
CA LEU A 284 -17.59 -2.42 17.43
C LEU A 284 -17.28 -3.35 18.61
N CYS A 285 -17.19 -2.80 19.83
CA CYS A 285 -16.87 -3.60 21.02
C CYS A 285 -17.93 -4.68 21.25
N LYS A 286 -19.21 -4.34 21.15
CA LYS A 286 -20.31 -5.29 21.27
C LYS A 286 -20.16 -6.43 20.26
N ILE A 287 -19.97 -6.13 18.97
CA ILE A 287 -19.76 -7.14 17.92
C ILE A 287 -18.58 -8.06 18.26
N MET A 288 -17.45 -7.49 18.72
CA MET A 288 -16.26 -8.28 19.05
C MET A 288 -16.43 -9.12 20.33
N ASN A 289 -17.13 -8.60 21.34
CA ASN A 289 -17.43 -9.29 22.58
C ASN A 289 -18.39 -10.45 22.35
N ASP A 290 -19.46 -10.21 21.60
CA ASP A 290 -20.42 -11.24 21.23
C ASP A 290 -19.72 -12.33 20.39
N LEU A 291 -18.87 -11.95 19.43
CA LEU A 291 -18.08 -12.90 18.63
C LEU A 291 -17.13 -13.76 19.47
N GLN A 292 -16.33 -13.18 20.37
CA GLN A 292 -15.38 -13.95 21.17
C GLN A 292 -16.06 -14.79 22.25
N SER A 293 -17.30 -14.48 22.60
CA SER A 293 -18.11 -15.24 23.56
C SER A 293 -18.69 -16.54 23.01
N HIS A 294 -18.56 -16.80 21.70
CA HIS A 294 -18.98 -18.08 21.13
C HIS A 294 -18.08 -19.21 21.65
N ALA A 295 -18.72 -20.21 22.26
CA ALA A 295 -18.07 -21.39 22.76
C ALA A 295 -17.90 -22.45 21.66
N PHE A 296 -16.81 -23.19 21.75
CA PHE A 296 -16.44 -24.30 20.88
C PHE A 296 -16.09 -25.52 21.72
N GLU A 297 -16.14 -26.69 21.09
CA GLU A 297 -15.75 -27.97 21.66
C GLU A 297 -14.89 -28.74 20.67
N ILE A 298 -14.17 -29.74 21.17
CA ILE A 298 -13.41 -30.65 20.34
C ILE A 298 -14.37 -31.64 19.67
N ASN A 299 -14.20 -31.82 18.35
CA ASN A 299 -14.88 -32.88 17.61
C ASN A 299 -14.35 -34.24 18.06
N ILE A 300 -15.09 -34.90 18.96
CA ILE A 300 -14.67 -36.17 19.56
C ILE A 300 -14.63 -37.30 18.55
N ASP A 301 -15.52 -37.30 17.55
CA ASP A 301 -15.57 -38.35 16.52
C ASP A 301 -14.30 -38.29 15.68
N VAL A 302 -13.90 -37.10 15.24
CA VAL A 302 -12.67 -36.91 14.45
C VAL A 302 -11.41 -37.22 15.27
N LEU A 303 -11.34 -36.75 16.52
CA LEU A 303 -10.19 -37.03 17.38
C LEU A 303 -10.05 -38.54 17.64
N THR A 304 -11.16 -39.23 17.92
CA THR A 304 -11.19 -40.68 18.15
C THR A 304 -10.78 -41.44 16.88
N PHE A 305 -11.36 -41.06 15.73
CA PHE A 305 -11.02 -41.66 14.44
C PHE A 305 -9.54 -41.54 14.10
N ILE A 306 -8.94 -40.35 14.32
CA ILE A 306 -7.51 -40.12 14.08
C ILE A 306 -6.65 -41.01 14.99
N ASN A 307 -7.02 -41.14 16.27
CA ASN A 307 -6.25 -41.94 17.22
C ASN A 307 -6.34 -43.44 16.92
N GLN A 308 -7.52 -43.94 16.55
CA GLN A 308 -7.73 -45.35 16.21
C GLN A 308 -7.07 -45.75 14.89
N ASN A 309 -7.07 -44.84 13.90
CA ASN A 309 -6.57 -45.11 12.55
C ASN A 309 -5.22 -44.42 12.25
N TYR A 310 -4.43 -44.10 13.27
CA TYR A 310 -3.20 -43.31 13.11
C TYR A 310 -2.22 -43.92 12.09
N ASP A 311 -1.97 -45.23 12.18
CA ASP A 311 -1.03 -45.92 11.28
C ASP A 311 -1.53 -45.98 9.84
N LEU A 312 -2.85 -46.16 9.64
CA LEU A 312 -3.50 -46.11 8.33
C LEU A 312 -3.40 -44.70 7.71
N LEU A 313 -3.62 -43.64 8.51
CA LEU A 313 -3.48 -42.25 8.08
C LEU A 313 -2.03 -41.89 7.73
N VAL A 314 -1.05 -42.48 8.41
CA VAL A 314 0.38 -42.35 8.07
C VAL A 314 0.69 -43.08 6.77
N LYS A 315 0.21 -44.32 6.62
CA LYS A 315 0.40 -45.15 5.42
C LYS A 315 -0.23 -44.49 4.17
N SER A 316 -1.36 -43.81 4.32
CA SER A 316 -2.05 -43.09 3.24
C SER A 316 -1.42 -41.72 2.91
N GLY A 317 -0.52 -41.21 3.77
CA GLY A 317 0.15 -39.91 3.60
C GLY A 317 -0.66 -38.71 4.10
N LEU A 318 -1.82 -38.93 4.72
CA LEU A 318 -2.63 -37.89 5.36
C LEU A 318 -1.95 -37.35 6.64
N LEU A 319 -1.27 -38.21 7.41
CA LEU A 319 -0.44 -37.80 8.55
C LEU A 319 1.04 -38.10 8.34
N MET A 320 1.91 -37.33 8.99
CA MET A 320 3.32 -37.65 9.12
C MET A 320 3.59 -38.50 10.38
N PRO A 321 4.57 -39.43 10.34
CA PRO A 321 4.98 -40.19 11.51
C PRO A 321 5.45 -39.30 12.68
N LYS A 322 4.99 -39.58 13.92
CA LYS A 322 5.32 -38.77 15.11
C LYS A 322 6.82 -38.63 15.36
N PHE A 323 7.61 -39.65 15.05
CA PHE A 323 9.06 -39.62 15.30
C PHE A 323 9.76 -38.48 14.55
N LEU A 324 9.21 -38.02 13.42
CA LEU A 324 9.75 -36.88 12.68
C LEU A 324 9.67 -35.58 13.50
N ALA A 325 8.69 -35.45 14.41
CA ALA A 325 8.49 -34.26 15.20
C ALA A 325 9.62 -34.03 16.22
N SER A 326 10.19 -35.10 16.76
CA SER A 326 11.22 -35.10 17.81
C SER A 326 12.66 -35.23 17.28
N LEU A 327 12.86 -35.22 15.96
CA LEU A 327 14.20 -35.35 15.36
C LEU A 327 15.13 -34.18 15.72
N ASN A 328 16.38 -34.51 16.01
CA ASN A 328 17.47 -33.54 16.06
C ASN A 328 17.88 -33.15 14.64
N ILE A 329 17.45 -31.96 14.22
CA ILE A 329 17.56 -31.50 12.83
C ILE A 329 19.01 -31.43 12.37
N LYS A 330 19.93 -30.95 13.21
CA LYS A 330 21.36 -30.86 12.84
C LYS A 330 21.90 -32.23 12.46
N ASN A 331 21.75 -33.19 13.37
CA ASN A 331 22.26 -34.56 13.16
C ASN A 331 21.58 -35.20 11.95
N SER A 332 20.28 -34.99 11.77
CA SER A 332 19.56 -35.53 10.62
C SER A 332 20.00 -34.92 9.30
N ILE A 333 20.30 -33.61 9.24
CA ILE A 333 20.83 -32.96 8.03
C ILE A 333 22.23 -33.50 7.69
N ASP A 334 23.07 -33.72 8.69
CA ASP A 334 24.41 -34.29 8.50
C ASP A 334 24.33 -35.74 8.00
N LEU A 335 23.44 -36.58 8.57
CA LEU A 335 23.18 -37.92 8.06
C LEU A 335 22.63 -37.90 6.63
N LEU A 336 21.65 -37.04 6.34
CA LEU A 336 21.10 -36.88 4.99
C LEU A 336 22.19 -36.49 3.99
N ARG A 337 23.17 -35.66 4.41
CA ARG A 337 24.32 -35.31 3.57
C ARG A 337 25.19 -36.53 3.28
N MET A 338 25.54 -37.30 4.30
CA MET A 338 26.36 -38.49 4.14
C MET A 338 25.69 -39.50 3.22
N SER A 339 24.42 -39.82 3.47
CA SER A 339 23.65 -40.75 2.62
C SER A 339 23.52 -40.26 1.18
N TYR A 340 23.34 -38.95 0.96
CA TYR A 340 23.30 -38.39 -0.39
C TYR A 340 24.64 -38.50 -1.14
N LEU A 341 25.76 -38.41 -0.42
CA LEU A 341 27.09 -38.56 -1.01
C LEU A 341 27.45 -40.04 -1.25
N GLU A 342 26.95 -40.94 -0.41
CA GLU A 342 27.16 -42.38 -0.51
C GLU A 342 26.37 -43.03 -1.65
N ASP A 343 25.24 -42.44 -2.06
CA ASP A 343 24.43 -42.93 -3.18
C ASP A 343 24.42 -41.94 -4.37
N PRO A 344 25.34 -42.10 -5.33
CA PRO A 344 25.37 -41.28 -6.55
C PRO A 344 24.09 -41.34 -7.38
N SER A 345 23.25 -42.37 -7.24
CA SER A 345 22.00 -42.47 -8.00
C SER A 345 21.01 -41.36 -7.63
N LEU A 346 21.05 -40.88 -6.38
CA LEU A 346 20.20 -39.78 -5.91
C LEU A 346 20.47 -38.47 -6.65
N THR A 347 21.71 -38.24 -7.08
CA THR A 347 22.07 -37.04 -7.86
C THR A 347 21.36 -36.95 -9.21
N LYS A 348 20.89 -38.10 -9.74
CA LYS A 348 20.09 -38.17 -10.96
C LYS A 348 18.62 -37.82 -10.73
N ILE A 349 18.12 -37.99 -9.49
CA ILE A 349 16.70 -37.79 -9.12
C ILE A 349 16.47 -36.38 -8.57
N SER A 350 17.34 -35.91 -7.68
CA SER A 350 17.17 -34.62 -7.02
C SER A 350 18.51 -34.06 -6.56
N ASN A 351 18.62 -32.74 -6.49
CA ASN A 351 19.76 -32.12 -5.85
C ASN A 351 19.60 -32.13 -4.32
N TYR A 352 20.73 -32.14 -3.60
CA TYR A 352 20.76 -32.15 -2.14
C TYR A 352 19.93 -31.03 -1.50
N GLN A 353 19.94 -29.81 -2.05
CA GLN A 353 19.21 -28.68 -1.47
C GLN A 353 17.69 -28.89 -1.51
N ASN A 354 17.17 -29.44 -2.59
CA ASN A 354 15.75 -29.79 -2.73
C ASN A 354 15.35 -30.88 -1.73
N LEU A 355 16.21 -31.89 -1.53
CA LEU A 355 16.00 -32.92 -0.51
C LEU A 355 15.96 -32.34 0.90
N VAL A 356 16.91 -31.46 1.25
CA VAL A 356 16.91 -30.77 2.55
C VAL A 356 15.64 -29.93 2.73
N LYS A 357 15.21 -29.21 1.69
CA LYS A 357 13.99 -28.39 1.72
C LYS A 357 12.74 -29.24 2.02
N GLU A 358 12.58 -30.35 1.30
CA GLU A 358 11.44 -31.26 1.49
C GLU A 358 11.51 -31.96 2.86
N PHE A 359 12.70 -32.39 3.29
CA PHE A 359 12.93 -32.98 4.61
C PHE A 359 12.51 -32.03 5.74
N MET A 360 12.92 -30.77 5.68
CA MET A 360 12.55 -29.73 6.66
C MET A 360 11.04 -29.47 6.69
N LYS A 361 10.41 -29.45 5.51
CA LYS A 361 8.95 -29.30 5.38
C LYS A 361 8.20 -30.45 6.04
N ARG A 362 8.65 -31.70 5.86
CA ARG A 362 8.04 -32.89 6.47
C ARG A 362 8.20 -32.93 7.99
N ILE A 363 9.38 -32.59 8.52
CA ILE A 363 9.58 -32.43 9.97
C ILE A 363 8.61 -31.40 10.53
N GLN A 364 8.51 -30.22 9.90
CA GLN A 364 7.65 -29.16 10.39
C GLN A 364 6.17 -29.53 10.31
N ARG A 365 5.75 -30.24 9.25
CA ARG A 365 4.40 -30.81 9.15
C ARG A 365 4.11 -31.77 10.30
N ALA A 366 5.03 -32.72 10.58
CA ALA A 366 4.87 -33.66 11.69
C ALA A 366 4.77 -32.97 13.05
N ARG A 367 5.57 -31.90 13.27
CA ARG A 367 5.50 -31.09 14.50
C ARG A 367 4.16 -30.39 14.65
N TYR A 368 3.65 -29.77 13.59
CA TYR A 368 2.34 -29.13 13.60
C TYR A 368 1.24 -30.15 13.88
N GLU A 369 1.18 -31.26 13.14
CA GLU A 369 0.15 -32.28 13.28
C GLU A 369 0.14 -32.90 14.68
N THR A 370 1.31 -33.29 15.18
CA THR A 370 1.46 -33.82 16.54
C THR A 370 1.02 -32.80 17.58
N PHE A 371 1.40 -31.52 17.42
CA PHE A 371 0.99 -30.46 18.34
C PHE A 371 -0.52 -30.25 18.33
N ILE A 372 -1.16 -30.18 17.17
CA ILE A 372 -2.61 -29.97 17.04
C ILE A 372 -3.39 -31.15 17.64
N ILE A 373 -2.98 -32.40 17.37
CA ILE A 373 -3.65 -33.57 17.93
C ILE A 373 -3.51 -33.60 19.45
N ASN A 374 -2.31 -33.32 19.98
CA ASN A 374 -2.08 -33.25 21.43
C ASN A 374 -2.87 -32.10 22.08
N LEU A 375 -2.96 -30.96 21.40
CA LEU A 375 -3.73 -29.81 21.88
C LEU A 375 -5.23 -30.14 21.89
N ALA A 376 -5.77 -30.74 20.83
CA ALA A 376 -7.16 -31.20 20.80
C ALA A 376 -7.45 -32.23 21.90
N SER A 377 -6.55 -33.19 22.12
CA SER A 377 -6.69 -34.15 23.22
C SER A 377 -6.66 -33.50 24.61
N ALA A 378 -5.89 -32.43 24.78
CA ALA A 378 -5.86 -31.68 26.04
C ALA A 378 -7.15 -30.89 26.32
N TYR A 379 -7.82 -30.40 25.27
CA TYR A 379 -9.09 -29.65 25.36
C TYR A 379 -10.33 -30.54 25.26
N GLU A 380 -10.16 -31.84 25.04
CA GLU A 380 -11.25 -32.80 24.96
C GLU A 380 -12.10 -32.79 26.25
N GLY A 381 -13.41 -32.57 26.11
CA GLY A 381 -14.34 -32.45 27.23
C GLY A 381 -14.51 -31.03 27.79
N TYR A 382 -13.70 -30.07 27.33
CA TYR A 382 -13.84 -28.67 27.72
C TYR A 382 -14.62 -27.88 26.65
N ARG A 383 -15.48 -26.97 27.13
CA ARG A 383 -15.90 -25.81 26.33
C ARG A 383 -14.75 -24.81 26.30
N PHE A 384 -14.40 -24.33 25.12
CA PHE A 384 -13.35 -23.34 24.95
C PHE A 384 -13.76 -22.17 24.07
N TYR A 385 -13.08 -21.06 24.26
CA TYR A 385 -13.36 -19.78 23.63
C TYR A 385 -12.13 -19.25 22.91
N LEU A 386 -12.37 -18.44 21.89
CA LEU A 386 -11.33 -17.95 21.00
C LEU A 386 -11.33 -16.41 20.99
N PRO A 387 -10.47 -15.75 21.80
CA PRO A 387 -10.32 -14.30 21.80
C PRO A 387 -10.06 -13.75 20.41
N ALA A 388 -10.79 -12.69 20.06
CA ALA A 388 -10.81 -12.11 18.72
C ALA A 388 -9.99 -10.81 18.65
N PHE A 389 -9.15 -10.70 17.61
CA PHE A 389 -8.27 -9.55 17.38
C PHE A 389 -8.51 -8.96 16.00
N LEU A 390 -8.12 -7.71 15.80
CA LEU A 390 -8.17 -7.00 14.54
C LEU A 390 -6.75 -6.68 14.06
N ASP A 391 -6.47 -6.84 12.78
CA ASP A 391 -5.30 -6.18 12.20
C ASP A 391 -5.55 -4.67 12.01
N PHE A 392 -4.56 -3.93 11.51
CA PHE A 392 -4.72 -2.48 11.29
C PHE A 392 -5.77 -2.13 10.22
N ARG A 393 -6.23 -3.09 9.41
CA ARG A 393 -7.26 -2.92 8.38
C ARG A 393 -8.65 -3.25 8.92
N GLY A 394 -8.72 -3.86 10.10
CA GLY A 394 -9.94 -4.32 10.76
C GLY A 394 -10.31 -5.76 10.47
N ARG A 395 -9.47 -6.55 9.77
CA ARG A 395 -9.74 -7.98 9.56
C ARG A 395 -9.60 -8.72 10.88
N ILE A 396 -10.53 -9.63 11.12
CA ILE A 396 -10.61 -10.42 12.34
C ILE A 396 -9.62 -11.58 12.28
N TYR A 397 -8.91 -11.81 13.39
CA TYR A 397 -7.96 -12.89 13.61
C TYR A 397 -8.21 -13.58 14.95
N ARG A 398 -7.61 -14.76 15.12
CA ARG A 398 -7.45 -15.46 16.40
C ARG A 398 -5.97 -15.69 16.66
N SER A 399 -5.63 -15.91 17.92
CA SER A 399 -4.28 -16.33 18.31
C SER A 399 -4.23 -17.84 18.48
N GLY A 400 -3.04 -18.43 18.29
CA GLY A 400 -2.80 -19.85 18.53
C GLY A 400 -2.86 -20.69 17.25
N ALA A 401 -3.20 -21.98 17.41
CA ALA A 401 -3.21 -22.96 16.32
C ALA A 401 -4.53 -23.78 16.23
N LEU A 402 -5.39 -23.70 17.25
CA LEU A 402 -6.64 -24.46 17.31
C LEU A 402 -7.82 -23.51 17.04
N HIS A 403 -8.01 -23.15 15.78
CA HIS A 403 -9.09 -22.27 15.32
C HIS A 403 -9.31 -22.38 13.81
N PHE A 404 -10.43 -21.84 13.28
CA PHE A 404 -10.76 -22.01 11.86
C PHE A 404 -9.89 -21.25 10.85
N HIS A 405 -8.98 -20.36 11.27
CA HIS A 405 -7.97 -19.79 10.36
C HIS A 405 -6.83 -20.78 10.02
N GLU A 406 -6.77 -21.94 10.69
CA GLU A 406 -5.69 -22.92 10.53
C GLU A 406 -5.99 -23.98 9.47
N ARG A 407 -5.04 -24.91 9.30
CA ARG A 407 -5.10 -25.96 8.27
C ARG A 407 -6.25 -26.93 8.52
N ASP A 408 -6.67 -27.63 7.47
CA ASP A 408 -7.77 -28.61 7.43
C ASP A 408 -7.91 -29.47 8.70
N LEU A 409 -6.81 -30.12 9.15
CA LEU A 409 -6.78 -30.93 10.38
C LEU A 409 -7.23 -30.17 11.65
N ALA A 410 -6.80 -28.91 11.83
CA ALA A 410 -7.21 -28.14 13.00
C ALA A 410 -8.69 -27.74 12.90
N ARG A 411 -9.18 -27.43 11.69
CA ARG A 411 -10.57 -27.03 11.45
C ARG A 411 -11.55 -28.19 11.68
N SER A 412 -11.17 -29.41 11.31
CA SER A 412 -12.00 -30.61 11.51
C SER A 412 -12.17 -31.01 12.97
N LEU A 413 -11.23 -30.61 13.83
CA LEU A 413 -11.22 -30.94 15.26
C LEU A 413 -12.08 -29.98 16.10
N ILE A 414 -12.73 -28.99 15.51
CA ILE A 414 -13.48 -27.95 16.22
C ILE A 414 -14.94 -27.99 15.79
N VAL A 415 -15.84 -27.94 16.76
CA VAL A 415 -17.29 -27.78 16.55
C VAL A 415 -17.83 -26.65 17.42
N PHE A 416 -18.99 -26.10 17.08
CA PHE A 416 -19.66 -25.14 17.97
C PHE A 416 -20.18 -25.87 19.21
N SER A 417 -20.16 -25.21 20.37
CA SER A 417 -20.84 -25.71 21.57
C SER A 417 -22.32 -25.26 21.57
N ASP A 418 -23.14 -25.88 22.41
CA ASP A 418 -24.53 -25.47 22.60
C ASP A 418 -24.59 -24.03 23.13
N THR A 419 -25.38 -23.18 22.48
CA THR A 419 -25.57 -21.79 22.92
C THR A 419 -26.96 -21.62 23.51
N PRO A 420 -27.12 -20.88 24.63
CA PRO A 420 -28.44 -20.65 25.24
C PRO A 420 -29.38 -19.80 24.38
N TYR A 421 -28.88 -19.22 23.28
CA TYR A 421 -29.63 -18.40 22.34
C TYR A 421 -29.98 -19.12 21.03
N ASP A 422 -29.49 -20.35 20.82
CA ASP A 422 -29.85 -21.14 19.64
C ASP A 422 -31.27 -21.68 19.81
N ASN A 423 -32.22 -20.98 19.20
CA ASN A 423 -33.65 -21.32 19.26
C ASN A 423 -34.04 -22.41 18.24
N PHE A 424 -33.09 -23.01 17.52
CA PHE A 424 -33.40 -23.96 16.46
C PHE A 424 -33.70 -25.37 17.01
N GLN A 425 -35.00 -25.72 17.02
CA GLN A 425 -35.48 -27.06 17.39
C GLN A 425 -35.72 -27.93 16.15
N LEU A 426 -35.24 -29.18 16.19
CA LEU A 426 -35.49 -30.25 15.21
C LEU A 426 -36.81 -30.96 15.51
N ASP A 427 -37.89 -30.20 15.51
CA ASP A 427 -39.26 -30.65 15.83
C ASP A 427 -39.97 -31.35 14.66
N SER A 428 -39.45 -31.22 13.44
CA SER A 428 -40.06 -31.69 12.19
C SER A 428 -39.05 -32.42 11.32
N ASP A 429 -39.52 -33.43 10.58
CA ASP A 429 -38.66 -34.23 9.70
C ASP A 429 -38.08 -33.39 8.55
N GLU A 430 -38.82 -32.41 8.02
CA GLU A 430 -38.32 -31.47 7.02
C GLU A 430 -37.07 -30.69 7.50
N LYS A 431 -37.03 -30.26 8.77
CA LYS A 431 -35.85 -29.58 9.33
C LYS A 431 -34.66 -30.54 9.46
N LYS A 432 -34.90 -31.81 9.80
CA LYS A 432 -33.85 -32.84 9.86
C LYS A 432 -33.30 -33.14 8.48
N ASP A 433 -34.17 -33.29 7.49
CA ASP A 433 -33.80 -33.54 6.09
C ASP A 433 -32.99 -32.37 5.52
N ASN A 434 -33.39 -31.13 5.83
CA ASN A 434 -32.62 -29.94 5.45
C ASN A 434 -31.22 -29.92 6.07
N VAL A 435 -31.08 -30.26 7.36
CA VAL A 435 -29.76 -30.36 8.01
C VAL A 435 -28.92 -31.46 7.37
N TYR A 436 -29.52 -32.63 7.09
CA TYR A 436 -28.85 -33.74 6.42
C TYR A 436 -28.36 -33.34 5.02
N MET A 437 -29.20 -32.68 4.22
CA MET A 437 -28.86 -32.21 2.88
C MET A 437 -27.71 -31.19 2.92
N VAL A 438 -27.73 -30.23 3.85
CA VAL A 438 -26.65 -29.24 4.01
C VAL A 438 -25.34 -29.93 4.37
N LEU A 439 -25.35 -30.88 5.31
CA LEU A 439 -24.14 -31.57 5.77
C LEU A 439 -23.54 -32.47 4.70
N SER A 440 -24.35 -33.26 4.02
CA SER A 440 -23.91 -34.15 2.93
C SER A 440 -23.41 -33.35 1.72
N SER A 441 -24.08 -32.24 1.37
CA SER A 441 -23.56 -31.29 0.39
C SER A 441 -22.21 -30.72 0.82
N ALA A 442 -22.09 -30.27 2.07
CA ALA A 442 -20.84 -29.73 2.60
C ALA A 442 -19.70 -30.76 2.61
N ALA A 443 -20.00 -32.03 2.94
CA ALA A 443 -19.04 -33.13 2.82
C ALA A 443 -18.55 -33.24 1.37
N ALA A 444 -19.48 -33.32 0.41
CA ALA A 444 -19.15 -33.37 -1.00
C ALA A 444 -18.26 -32.17 -1.44
N PHE A 445 -18.59 -30.94 -1.04
CA PHE A 445 -17.77 -29.76 -1.37
C PHE A 445 -16.34 -29.80 -0.81
N HIS A 446 -16.12 -30.45 0.33
CA HIS A 446 -14.77 -30.71 0.85
C HIS A 446 -14.03 -31.80 0.06
N TYR A 447 -14.76 -32.67 -0.64
CA TYR A 447 -14.16 -33.62 -1.59
C TYR A 447 -13.77 -32.92 -2.89
N LYS A 448 -14.74 -32.32 -3.59
CA LYS A 448 -14.52 -31.62 -4.87
C LYS A 448 -15.58 -30.52 -5.09
N LYS A 449 -15.43 -29.73 -6.14
CA LYS A 449 -16.40 -28.69 -6.49
C LYS A 449 -17.61 -29.24 -7.26
N PHE A 450 -18.76 -28.59 -7.06
CA PHE A 450 -20.03 -28.87 -7.74
C PHE A 450 -20.66 -27.59 -8.29
N ILE A 451 -21.57 -27.74 -9.25
CA ILE A 451 -22.31 -26.64 -9.90
C ILE A 451 -23.61 -26.29 -9.19
N SER A 452 -24.11 -27.15 -8.30
CA SER A 452 -25.29 -26.94 -7.46
C SER A 452 -25.15 -27.67 -6.12
N TYR A 453 -26.03 -27.35 -5.16
CA TYR A 453 -26.09 -28.08 -3.89
C TYR A 453 -26.71 -29.48 -4.07
N ASP A 454 -27.69 -29.62 -4.95
CA ASP A 454 -28.34 -30.92 -5.22
C ASP A 454 -27.38 -31.92 -5.86
N ASP A 455 -26.53 -31.49 -6.80
CA ASP A 455 -25.49 -32.35 -7.39
C ASP A 455 -24.47 -32.83 -6.34
N ALA A 456 -24.16 -31.94 -5.38
CA ALA A 456 -23.24 -32.25 -4.29
C ALA A 456 -23.85 -33.29 -3.33
N HIS A 457 -25.13 -33.08 -2.97
CA HIS A 457 -25.90 -34.02 -2.18
C HIS A 457 -26.01 -35.40 -2.85
N GLN A 458 -26.40 -35.42 -4.13
CA GLN A 458 -26.53 -36.66 -4.90
C GLN A 458 -25.20 -37.41 -5.00
N TRP A 459 -24.09 -36.70 -5.25
CA TRP A 459 -22.77 -37.33 -5.25
C TRP A 459 -22.45 -38.01 -3.91
N TYR A 460 -22.82 -37.39 -2.79
CA TYR A 460 -22.63 -38.01 -1.48
C TYR A 460 -23.45 -39.31 -1.35
N LEU A 461 -24.73 -39.28 -1.74
CA LEU A 461 -25.59 -40.46 -1.71
C LEU A 461 -25.03 -41.62 -2.57
N ASP A 462 -24.54 -41.29 -3.76
CA ASP A 462 -23.95 -42.27 -4.69
C ASP A 462 -22.69 -42.95 -4.12
N HIS A 463 -21.96 -42.26 -3.22
CA HIS A 463 -20.73 -42.76 -2.60
C HIS A 463 -20.94 -43.30 -1.19
N LYS A 464 -22.17 -43.26 -0.66
CA LYS A 464 -22.51 -43.64 0.72
C LYS A 464 -22.14 -45.10 1.04
N SER A 465 -22.33 -46.02 0.09
CA SER A 465 -21.97 -47.43 0.27
C SER A 465 -20.47 -47.65 0.44
N VAL A 466 -19.65 -46.91 -0.31
CA VAL A 466 -18.19 -46.93 -0.19
C VAL A 466 -17.77 -46.31 1.14
N ILE A 467 -18.33 -45.14 1.48
CA ILE A 467 -18.07 -44.41 2.72
C ILE A 467 -18.32 -45.29 3.96
N ASN A 468 -19.42 -46.05 3.98
CA ASN A 468 -19.84 -46.84 5.13
C ASN A 468 -19.23 -48.25 5.18
N SER A 469 -18.35 -48.61 4.24
CA SER A 469 -17.83 -49.99 4.18
C SER A 469 -16.79 -50.31 5.26
N SER A 470 -15.88 -49.38 5.55
CA SER A 470 -14.90 -49.46 6.65
C SER A 470 -14.14 -48.14 6.84
N ASP A 471 -13.47 -47.95 7.98
CA ASP A 471 -12.58 -46.80 8.20
C ASP A 471 -11.46 -46.70 7.14
N GLU A 472 -10.89 -47.84 6.72
CA GLU A 472 -9.85 -47.88 5.66
C GLU A 472 -10.40 -47.39 4.31
N SER A 473 -11.64 -47.77 3.97
CA SER A 473 -12.30 -47.31 2.74
C SER A 473 -12.55 -45.79 2.75
N LEU A 474 -12.97 -45.25 3.90
CA LEU A 474 -13.18 -43.82 4.09
C LEU A 474 -11.85 -43.06 3.97
N ILE A 475 -10.78 -43.56 4.58
CA ILE A 475 -9.44 -42.97 4.48
C ILE A 475 -8.98 -42.97 3.02
N GLN A 476 -9.12 -44.09 2.32
CA GLN A 476 -8.69 -44.20 0.93
C GLN A 476 -9.47 -43.25 0.01
N LEU A 477 -10.76 -43.06 0.26
CA LEU A 477 -11.57 -42.06 -0.42
C LEU A 477 -11.08 -40.63 -0.08
N ALA A 478 -10.88 -40.34 1.21
CA ALA A 478 -10.49 -39.02 1.71
C ALA A 478 -9.12 -38.54 1.20
N VAL A 479 -8.20 -39.43 0.83
CA VAL A 479 -6.91 -39.06 0.20
C VAL A 479 -7.12 -38.20 -1.05
N SER A 480 -8.21 -38.43 -1.79
CA SER A 480 -8.53 -37.68 -3.01
C SER A 480 -9.35 -36.40 -2.76
N ALA A 481 -9.77 -36.17 -1.51
CA ALA A 481 -10.55 -34.98 -1.16
C ALA A 481 -9.68 -33.71 -1.16
N SER A 482 -10.32 -32.58 -1.45
CA SER A 482 -9.67 -31.26 -1.40
C SER A 482 -9.32 -30.86 0.03
N ASP A 483 -10.19 -31.21 0.99
CA ASP A 483 -10.05 -31.01 2.44
C ASP A 483 -10.35 -32.34 3.18
N PRO A 484 -9.39 -33.27 3.24
CA PRO A 484 -9.62 -34.64 3.73
C PRO A 484 -10.23 -34.75 5.13
N TYR A 485 -9.74 -33.96 6.10
CA TYR A 485 -10.18 -34.07 7.48
C TYR A 485 -11.54 -33.41 7.71
N GLN A 486 -11.80 -32.28 7.05
CA GLN A 486 -13.15 -31.71 7.08
C GLN A 486 -14.15 -32.62 6.36
N PHE A 487 -13.77 -33.29 5.27
CA PHE A 487 -14.62 -34.32 4.64
C PHE A 487 -14.96 -35.45 5.63
N ILE A 488 -13.94 -36.08 6.24
CA ILE A 488 -14.11 -37.11 7.27
C ILE A 488 -15.00 -36.60 8.41
N SER A 489 -14.79 -35.36 8.88
CA SER A 489 -15.58 -34.77 9.95
C SER A 489 -17.07 -34.72 9.66
N LYS A 490 -17.48 -34.41 8.42
CA LYS A 490 -18.90 -34.37 8.05
C LYS A 490 -19.45 -35.78 7.90
N VAL A 491 -18.71 -36.65 7.22
CA VAL A 491 -19.05 -38.07 7.05
C VAL A 491 -19.30 -38.75 8.40
N LEU A 492 -18.35 -38.65 9.33
CA LEU A 492 -18.48 -39.27 10.65
C LEU A 492 -19.72 -38.77 11.40
N CYS A 493 -20.05 -37.49 11.28
CA CYS A 493 -21.25 -36.94 11.90
C CYS A 493 -22.54 -37.47 11.24
N ILE A 494 -22.58 -37.54 9.91
CA ILE A 494 -23.76 -37.98 9.15
C ILE A 494 -24.04 -39.48 9.37
N GLU A 495 -23.00 -40.31 9.44
CA GLU A 495 -23.11 -41.78 9.40
C GLU A 495 -23.10 -42.42 10.80
N GLY A 496 -23.57 -41.70 11.83
CA GLY A 496 -23.81 -42.25 13.17
C GLY A 496 -22.78 -41.85 14.24
N GLY A 497 -22.01 -40.78 14.01
CA GLY A 497 -21.12 -40.17 15.01
C GLY A 497 -21.86 -39.62 16.24
N LYS A 498 -21.12 -39.38 17.31
CA LYS A 498 -21.65 -38.88 18.59
C LYS A 498 -21.88 -37.37 18.58
N THR A 499 -21.21 -36.64 17.70
CA THR A 499 -21.29 -35.19 17.59
C THR A 499 -22.64 -34.78 16.99
N ASP A 500 -23.32 -33.82 17.62
CA ASP A 500 -24.61 -33.32 17.13
C ASP A 500 -24.45 -32.68 15.73
N PRO A 501 -25.22 -33.12 14.72
CA PRO A 501 -25.25 -32.52 13.39
C PRO A 501 -25.46 -30.99 13.38
N ARG A 502 -26.18 -30.45 14.37
CA ARG A 502 -26.43 -29.00 14.50
C ARG A 502 -25.22 -28.21 14.96
N ARG A 503 -24.16 -28.87 15.45
CA ARG A 503 -22.93 -28.22 15.94
C ARG A 503 -21.80 -28.21 14.92
N ILE A 504 -21.94 -28.98 13.84
CA ILE A 504 -20.91 -29.11 12.80
C ILE A 504 -20.74 -27.78 12.03
N PRO A 505 -19.51 -27.26 11.93
CA PRO A 505 -19.23 -26.06 11.15
C PRO A 505 -19.39 -26.30 9.65
N ILE A 506 -20.22 -25.46 9.04
CA ILE A 506 -20.39 -25.30 7.59
C ILE A 506 -19.65 -24.03 7.17
N THR A 507 -18.73 -24.16 6.21
CA THR A 507 -17.91 -23.05 5.74
C THR A 507 -18.41 -22.56 4.37
N GLN A 508 -18.66 -21.26 4.24
CA GLN A 508 -19.12 -20.63 2.99
C GLN A 508 -18.20 -19.45 2.65
N ASP A 509 -17.40 -19.63 1.60
CA ASP A 509 -16.45 -18.64 1.11
C ASP A 509 -17.09 -17.70 0.08
N ALA A 510 -16.83 -16.40 0.21
CA ALA A 510 -17.25 -15.42 -0.78
C ALA A 510 -16.55 -15.69 -2.12
N SER A 511 -17.33 -15.81 -3.20
CA SER A 511 -16.84 -16.20 -4.52
C SER A 511 -15.97 -15.12 -5.16
N ALA A 512 -14.67 -15.15 -4.89
CA ALA A 512 -13.72 -14.12 -5.29
C ALA A 512 -14.12 -12.72 -4.80
N SER A 513 -14.24 -12.56 -3.48
CA SER A 513 -14.63 -11.34 -2.74
C SER A 513 -14.17 -10.02 -3.36
N ALA A 514 -12.90 -9.91 -3.74
CA ALA A 514 -12.42 -8.66 -4.35
C ALA A 514 -13.05 -8.38 -5.72
N TYR A 515 -13.32 -9.38 -6.56
CA TYR A 515 -14.07 -9.18 -7.81
C TYR A 515 -15.56 -8.90 -7.53
N GLN A 516 -16.14 -9.45 -6.46
CA GLN A 516 -17.48 -9.07 -6.01
C GLN A 516 -17.53 -7.58 -5.64
N LEU A 517 -16.58 -7.11 -4.83
CA LEU A 517 -16.46 -5.70 -4.48
C LEU A 517 -16.19 -4.80 -5.69
N MET A 518 -15.33 -5.24 -6.63
CA MET A 518 -15.08 -4.48 -7.86
C MET A 518 -16.32 -4.36 -8.74
N SER A 519 -17.08 -5.45 -8.89
CA SER A 519 -18.34 -5.39 -9.62
C SER A 519 -19.37 -4.50 -8.94
N PHE A 520 -19.41 -4.49 -7.61
CA PHE A 520 -20.24 -3.54 -6.86
C PHE A 520 -19.82 -2.08 -7.08
N PHE A 521 -18.52 -1.75 -6.96
CA PHE A 521 -18.05 -0.37 -7.16
C PHE A 521 -18.23 0.15 -8.58
N LEU A 522 -18.16 -0.73 -9.57
CA LEU A 522 -18.28 -0.38 -10.99
C LEU A 522 -19.69 -0.64 -11.56
N LEU A 523 -20.61 -1.17 -10.75
CA LEU A 523 -21.91 -1.67 -11.19
C LEU A 523 -21.81 -2.65 -12.39
N ASP A 524 -20.75 -3.48 -12.39
CA ASP A 524 -20.46 -4.44 -13.45
C ASP A 524 -21.32 -5.71 -13.28
N LYS A 525 -22.43 -5.74 -14.01
CA LYS A 525 -23.40 -6.85 -13.96
C LYS A 525 -22.81 -8.19 -14.42
N GLU A 526 -21.84 -8.19 -15.32
CA GLU A 526 -21.26 -9.42 -15.88
C GLU A 526 -20.37 -10.10 -14.84
N ILE A 527 -19.41 -9.35 -14.29
CA ILE A 527 -18.55 -9.85 -13.21
C ILE A 527 -19.40 -10.25 -12.00
N ALA A 528 -20.40 -9.44 -11.63
CA ALA A 528 -21.29 -9.75 -10.50
C ALA A 528 -22.02 -11.09 -10.65
N LYS A 529 -22.40 -11.49 -11.88
CA LYS A 529 -22.97 -12.82 -12.15
C LYS A 529 -21.92 -13.92 -12.01
N HIS A 530 -20.74 -13.76 -12.61
CA HIS A 530 -19.67 -14.76 -12.54
C HIS A 530 -19.05 -14.93 -11.15
N THR A 531 -19.24 -13.94 -10.26
CA THR A 531 -18.91 -14.02 -8.84
C THR A 531 -20.10 -14.36 -7.95
N ASN A 532 -21.25 -14.75 -8.51
CA ASN A 532 -22.47 -15.11 -7.76
C ASN A 532 -23.00 -14.01 -6.82
N LEU A 533 -22.63 -12.74 -7.04
CA LEU A 533 -23.15 -11.60 -6.27
C LEU A 533 -24.60 -11.28 -6.67
N ILE A 534 -24.94 -11.52 -7.94
CA ILE A 534 -26.32 -11.60 -8.40
C ILE A 534 -26.74 -13.08 -8.31
N PRO A 535 -27.70 -13.43 -7.42
CA PRO A 535 -28.10 -14.83 -7.26
C PRO A 535 -28.66 -15.43 -8.53
N ALA A 536 -28.37 -16.72 -8.74
CA ALA A 536 -28.91 -17.48 -9.85
C ALA A 536 -30.44 -17.54 -9.83
N SER A 537 -31.11 -17.38 -8.68
CA SER A 537 -32.59 -17.33 -8.62
C SER A 537 -33.24 -16.18 -9.41
N TYR A 538 -32.46 -15.16 -9.80
CA TYR A 538 -32.90 -14.09 -10.71
C TYR A 538 -32.60 -14.41 -12.20
N VAL A 539 -32.10 -15.60 -12.50
CA VAL A 539 -31.67 -16.08 -13.82
C VAL A 539 -32.25 -17.49 -14.04
N TYR A 540 -32.72 -17.84 -15.24
CA TYR A 540 -33.46 -19.09 -15.49
C TYR A 540 -32.64 -20.41 -15.37
N ASP A 541 -31.41 -20.39 -14.84
CA ASP A 541 -30.52 -21.57 -14.69
C ASP A 541 -29.78 -21.50 -13.34
N GLN A 542 -30.09 -22.43 -12.42
CA GLN A 542 -29.61 -22.45 -11.03
C GLN A 542 -28.18 -23.03 -10.92
N LYS A 543 -27.19 -22.36 -11.51
CA LYS A 543 -25.79 -22.81 -11.47
C LYS A 543 -24.90 -21.87 -10.66
N ILE A 544 -24.01 -22.47 -9.86
CA ILE A 544 -22.91 -21.79 -9.17
C ILE A 544 -21.83 -21.47 -10.20
N ASN A 545 -21.58 -20.18 -10.44
CA ASN A 545 -20.57 -19.72 -11.39
C ASN A 545 -19.17 -19.70 -10.78
N ASP A 546 -18.15 -19.84 -11.64
CA ASP A 546 -16.74 -19.72 -11.27
C ASP A 546 -16.02 -18.74 -12.20
N ILE A 547 -15.81 -17.51 -11.73
CA ILE A 547 -15.14 -16.45 -12.48
C ILE A 547 -13.78 -16.87 -13.07
N TYR A 548 -13.04 -17.79 -12.42
CA TYR A 548 -11.75 -18.22 -12.94
C TYR A 548 -11.86 -19.25 -14.05
N THR A 549 -12.98 -19.98 -14.15
CA THR A 549 -13.29 -20.81 -15.31
C THR A 549 -13.67 -19.90 -16.49
N PHE A 550 -14.50 -18.88 -16.23
CA PHE A 550 -14.82 -17.85 -17.22
C PHE A 550 -13.55 -17.16 -17.77
N PHE A 551 -12.63 -16.74 -16.90
CA PHE A 551 -11.34 -16.18 -17.34
C PHE A 551 -10.47 -17.16 -18.11
N LEU A 552 -10.52 -18.46 -17.78
CA LEU A 552 -9.78 -19.50 -18.50
C LEU A 552 -10.26 -19.63 -19.95
N GLU A 553 -11.58 -19.61 -20.16
CA GLU A 553 -12.19 -19.71 -21.49
C GLU A 553 -11.84 -18.46 -22.34
N GLU A 554 -12.02 -17.26 -21.79
CA GLU A 554 -11.70 -16.01 -22.52
C GLU A 554 -10.20 -15.87 -22.82
N ILE A 555 -9.31 -16.21 -21.88
CA ILE A 555 -7.87 -16.07 -22.10
C ILE A 555 -7.37 -17.03 -23.17
N GLN A 556 -7.93 -18.24 -23.27
CA GLN A 556 -7.55 -19.19 -24.31
C GLN A 556 -7.83 -18.59 -25.70
N VAL A 557 -9.03 -18.06 -25.91
CA VAL A 557 -9.40 -17.37 -27.16
C VAL A 557 -8.47 -16.18 -27.44
N TYR A 558 -8.17 -15.37 -26.42
CA TYR A 558 -7.27 -14.23 -26.57
C TYR A 558 -5.85 -14.65 -26.98
N LEU A 559 -5.28 -15.68 -26.35
CA LEU A 559 -3.93 -16.14 -26.64
C LEU A 559 -3.81 -16.72 -28.05
N HIS A 560 -4.83 -17.45 -28.53
CA HIS A 560 -4.85 -17.98 -29.91
C HIS A 560 -4.65 -16.88 -30.97
N ASN A 561 -5.12 -15.66 -30.70
CA ASN A 561 -4.99 -14.52 -31.62
C ASN A 561 -3.68 -13.72 -31.47
N LYS A 562 -2.86 -14.00 -30.44
CA LYS A 562 -1.71 -13.16 -30.07
C LYS A 562 -0.38 -13.89 -30.00
N MET A 563 -0.38 -15.23 -29.95
CA MET A 563 0.83 -16.03 -29.78
C MET A 563 1.13 -16.93 -30.99
N THR A 564 2.38 -17.39 -31.07
CA THR A 564 2.79 -18.33 -32.13
C THR A 564 2.21 -19.72 -31.89
N GLU A 565 1.94 -20.45 -32.98
CA GLU A 565 1.31 -21.77 -32.95
C GLU A 565 2.11 -22.78 -32.09
N ASN A 566 3.45 -22.71 -32.14
CA ASN A 566 4.33 -23.56 -31.34
C ASN A 566 4.15 -23.35 -29.83
N LEU A 567 4.02 -22.09 -29.39
CA LEU A 567 3.85 -21.77 -27.97
C LEU A 567 2.44 -22.12 -27.49
N LEU A 568 1.42 -21.89 -28.33
CA LEU A 568 0.03 -22.24 -28.05
C LEU A 568 -0.18 -23.76 -27.85
N LYS A 569 0.46 -24.59 -28.67
CA LYS A 569 0.43 -26.06 -28.54
C LYS A 569 0.93 -26.54 -27.18
N VAL A 570 1.83 -25.79 -26.54
CA VAL A 570 2.33 -26.15 -25.21
C VAL A 570 1.45 -25.57 -24.09
N ILE A 571 1.03 -24.30 -24.22
CA ILE A 571 0.36 -23.56 -23.15
C ILE A 571 -1.12 -23.93 -23.02
N CYS A 572 -1.92 -23.76 -24.08
CA CYS A 572 -3.38 -23.82 -23.98
C CYS A 572 -3.88 -25.15 -23.37
N PRO A 573 -3.34 -26.33 -23.75
CA PRO A 573 -3.77 -27.60 -23.16
C PRO A 573 -3.45 -27.77 -21.67
N ARG A 574 -2.53 -26.95 -21.13
CA ARG A 574 -2.04 -27.03 -19.75
C ARG A 574 -2.49 -25.86 -18.88
N LEU A 575 -3.25 -24.90 -19.44
CA LEU A 575 -3.89 -23.87 -18.64
C LEU A 575 -4.98 -24.51 -17.79
N THR A 576 -4.82 -24.39 -16.47
CA THR A 576 -5.80 -24.90 -15.50
C THR A 576 -6.46 -23.75 -14.77
N ARG A 577 -7.70 -23.94 -14.33
CA ARG A 577 -8.43 -23.01 -13.46
C ARG A 577 -7.63 -22.62 -12.20
N LYS A 578 -6.80 -23.53 -11.69
CA LYS A 578 -5.87 -23.27 -10.56
C LYS A 578 -4.79 -22.25 -10.94
N LEU A 579 -4.14 -22.41 -12.09
CA LEU A 579 -3.16 -21.46 -12.59
C LEU A 579 -3.80 -20.08 -12.85
N ILE A 580 -4.96 -20.05 -13.50
CA ILE A 580 -5.70 -18.81 -13.79
C ILE A 580 -6.04 -18.05 -12.49
N LYS A 581 -6.50 -18.76 -11.44
CA LYS A 581 -6.68 -18.16 -10.10
C LYS A 581 -5.38 -17.58 -9.54
N VAL A 582 -4.27 -18.34 -9.60
CA VAL A 582 -2.95 -17.86 -9.12
C VAL A 582 -2.53 -16.58 -9.83
N LEU A 583 -2.82 -16.45 -11.12
CA LEU A 583 -2.42 -15.31 -11.94
C LEU A 583 -3.34 -14.09 -11.75
N PHE A 584 -4.65 -14.25 -11.93
CA PHE A 584 -5.58 -13.11 -11.97
C PHE A 584 -6.10 -12.69 -10.58
N MET A 585 -6.22 -13.59 -9.60
CA MET A 585 -6.67 -13.19 -8.25
C MET A 585 -5.78 -12.11 -7.63
N PRO A 586 -4.43 -12.22 -7.65
CA PRO A 586 -3.59 -11.25 -6.97
C PRO A 586 -3.27 -10.01 -7.82
N LEU A 587 -3.70 -9.94 -9.09
CA LEU A 587 -3.54 -8.73 -9.92
C LEU A 587 -4.27 -7.53 -9.31
N ILE A 588 -5.49 -7.75 -8.83
CA ILE A 588 -6.27 -6.76 -8.06
C ILE A 588 -5.45 -6.24 -6.87
N TYR A 589 -4.70 -7.10 -6.20
CA TYR A 589 -3.83 -6.73 -5.07
C TYR A 589 -2.44 -6.19 -5.48
N GLY A 590 -2.20 -5.94 -6.77
CA GLY A 590 -0.95 -5.34 -7.27
C GLY A 590 0.16 -6.34 -7.64
N LYS A 591 -0.21 -7.57 -8.01
CA LYS A 591 0.74 -8.51 -8.62
C LYS A 591 1.37 -7.91 -9.88
N THR A 592 2.66 -8.20 -10.10
CA THR A 592 3.41 -7.70 -11.23
C THR A 592 3.56 -8.76 -12.32
N VAL A 593 3.82 -8.33 -13.56
CA VAL A 593 4.14 -9.24 -14.68
C VAL A 593 5.33 -10.15 -14.36
N SER A 594 6.34 -9.64 -13.65
CA SER A 594 7.48 -10.45 -13.21
C SER A 594 7.05 -11.60 -12.30
N ALA A 595 6.17 -11.33 -11.32
CA ALA A 595 5.66 -12.36 -10.43
C ALA A 595 4.79 -13.38 -11.18
N MET A 596 3.95 -12.93 -12.11
CA MET A 596 3.18 -13.81 -12.99
C MET A 596 4.09 -14.71 -13.85
N SER A 597 5.18 -14.15 -14.38
CA SER A 597 6.17 -14.91 -15.15
C SER A 597 6.82 -16.00 -14.32
N ASP A 598 7.16 -15.72 -13.06
CA ASP A 598 7.72 -16.73 -12.16
C ASP A 598 6.71 -17.84 -11.86
N ASP A 599 5.42 -17.50 -11.66
CA ASP A 599 4.38 -18.50 -11.41
C ASP A 599 4.13 -19.40 -12.63
N ILE A 600 4.11 -18.82 -13.84
CA ILE A 600 4.00 -19.57 -15.09
C ILE A 600 5.21 -20.48 -15.23
N PHE A 601 6.43 -19.93 -15.10
CA PHE A 601 7.65 -20.71 -15.19
C PHE A 601 7.64 -21.89 -14.21
N ASN A 602 7.31 -21.64 -12.95
CA ASN A 602 7.25 -22.66 -11.92
C ASN A 602 6.20 -23.74 -12.24
N HIS A 603 4.98 -23.35 -12.63
CA HIS A 603 3.92 -24.29 -12.98
C HIS A 603 4.34 -25.23 -14.11
N PHE A 604 4.85 -24.68 -15.21
CA PHE A 604 5.25 -25.49 -16.36
C PHE A 604 6.53 -26.28 -16.10
N SER A 605 7.46 -25.78 -15.28
CA SER A 605 8.69 -26.50 -14.89
C SER A 605 8.44 -27.76 -14.05
N THR A 606 7.30 -27.85 -13.35
CA THR A 606 6.94 -29.02 -12.52
C THR A 606 6.25 -30.15 -13.29
N ILE A 607 5.78 -29.89 -14.51
CA ILE A 607 5.01 -30.84 -15.34
C ILE A 607 5.96 -31.60 -16.32
N VAL A 608 7.27 -31.45 -16.15
CA VAL A 608 8.27 -31.75 -17.18
C VAL A 608 8.77 -33.20 -17.12
N GLU A 609 8.08 -34.08 -17.84
CA GLU A 609 8.60 -35.39 -18.31
C GLU A 609 8.57 -35.54 -19.84
N THR A 610 8.34 -34.48 -20.62
CA THR A 610 8.15 -34.59 -22.09
C THR A 610 9.08 -33.71 -22.93
N GLU A 611 9.28 -34.09 -24.19
CA GLU A 611 10.14 -33.48 -25.25
C GLU A 611 9.95 -31.96 -25.46
N PHE A 612 8.90 -31.36 -24.87
CA PHE A 612 8.60 -29.93 -24.96
C PHE A 612 9.34 -29.05 -23.93
N SER A 613 10.19 -29.65 -23.08
CA SER A 613 10.96 -28.99 -22.02
C SER A 613 11.86 -27.84 -22.48
N GLN A 614 12.22 -27.80 -23.77
CA GLN A 614 13.07 -26.77 -24.35
C GLN A 614 12.33 -25.49 -24.78
N LEU A 615 10.98 -25.50 -24.80
CA LEU A 615 10.18 -24.43 -25.42
C LEU A 615 9.60 -23.40 -24.43
N LEU A 616 9.61 -23.64 -23.13
CA LEU A 616 9.04 -22.74 -22.10
C LEU A 616 10.07 -22.36 -21.04
N GLY A 617 11.07 -21.58 -21.46
CA GLY A 617 12.02 -20.96 -20.56
C GLY A 617 11.42 -19.75 -19.83
N ARG A 618 12.28 -19.06 -19.06
CA ARG A 618 11.90 -17.82 -18.36
C ARG A 618 11.50 -16.70 -19.32
N GLY A 619 12.11 -16.65 -20.51
CA GLY A 619 11.80 -15.65 -21.54
C GLY A 619 10.38 -15.82 -22.07
N GLU A 620 10.03 -17.04 -22.46
CA GLU A 620 8.71 -17.40 -22.96
C GLU A 620 7.65 -17.20 -21.86
N SER A 621 7.93 -17.61 -20.63
CA SER A 621 7.05 -17.36 -19.49
C SER A 621 6.78 -15.85 -19.27
N THR A 622 7.77 -15.00 -19.54
CA THR A 622 7.60 -13.54 -19.46
C THR A 622 6.69 -13.02 -20.57
N ILE A 623 6.81 -13.56 -21.78
CA ILE A 623 5.94 -13.23 -22.92
C ILE A 623 4.49 -13.61 -22.60
N VAL A 624 4.27 -14.82 -22.07
CA VAL A 624 2.93 -15.28 -21.65
C VAL A 624 2.35 -14.38 -20.57
N ALA A 625 3.12 -14.09 -19.52
CA ALA A 625 2.72 -13.20 -18.44
C ALA A 625 2.33 -11.81 -18.96
N PHE A 626 3.10 -11.26 -19.90
CA PHE A 626 2.81 -9.98 -20.53
C PHE A 626 1.45 -10.02 -21.26
N HIS A 627 1.21 -11.03 -22.09
CA HIS A 627 -0.06 -11.15 -22.83
C HIS A 627 -1.26 -11.39 -21.90
N MET A 628 -1.11 -12.18 -20.83
CA MET A 628 -2.17 -12.39 -19.84
C MET A 628 -2.49 -11.11 -19.06
N ASN A 629 -1.48 -10.35 -18.65
CA ASN A 629 -1.71 -9.05 -18.01
C ASN A 629 -2.34 -8.05 -18.99
N LYS A 630 -1.93 -8.08 -20.26
CA LYS A 630 -2.49 -7.22 -21.31
C LYS A 630 -3.96 -7.55 -21.59
N PHE A 631 -4.31 -8.84 -21.66
CA PHE A 631 -5.69 -9.30 -21.71
C PHE A 631 -6.52 -8.71 -20.57
N PHE A 632 -6.05 -8.82 -19.33
CA PHE A 632 -6.76 -8.28 -18.17
C PHE A 632 -7.01 -6.77 -18.29
N GLN A 633 -6.01 -6.02 -18.75
CA GLN A 633 -6.11 -4.57 -18.93
C GLN A 633 -7.10 -4.18 -20.01
N ASP A 634 -7.07 -4.89 -21.13
CA ASP A 634 -7.92 -4.59 -22.28
C ASP A 634 -9.38 -5.04 -22.03
N ARG A 635 -9.56 -6.15 -21.31
CA ARG A 635 -10.87 -6.73 -20.98
C ARG A 635 -11.59 -6.04 -19.82
N PHE A 636 -10.84 -5.56 -18.82
CA PHE A 636 -11.39 -4.96 -17.60
C PHE A 636 -10.83 -3.56 -17.32
N PRO A 637 -10.97 -2.59 -18.26
CA PRO A 637 -10.41 -1.26 -18.09
C PRO A 637 -11.00 -0.51 -16.89
N GLY A 638 -12.28 -0.71 -16.57
CA GLY A 638 -12.92 -0.12 -15.39
C GLY A 638 -12.26 -0.56 -14.07
N ILE A 639 -11.97 -1.87 -13.95
CA ILE A 639 -11.26 -2.44 -12.79
C ILE A 639 -9.88 -1.80 -12.66
N VAL A 640 -9.13 -1.74 -13.76
CA VAL A 640 -7.79 -1.14 -13.79
C VAL A 640 -7.81 0.34 -13.45
N ASN A 641 -8.76 1.10 -13.98
CA ASN A 641 -8.89 2.54 -13.74
C ASN A 641 -9.22 2.84 -12.28
N LEU A 642 -10.15 2.10 -11.66
CA LEU A 642 -10.48 2.26 -10.26
C LEU A 642 -9.31 1.88 -9.35
N MET A 643 -8.60 0.78 -9.67
CA MET A 643 -7.37 0.41 -8.98
C MET A 643 -6.34 1.55 -9.02
N GLU A 644 -6.14 2.15 -10.19
CA GLU A 644 -5.16 3.21 -10.39
C GLU A 644 -5.55 4.51 -9.68
N LEU A 645 -6.84 4.88 -9.73
CA LEU A 645 -7.38 6.03 -8.99
C LEU A 645 -7.05 5.93 -7.49
N ILE A 646 -7.40 4.81 -6.86
CA ILE A 646 -7.19 4.60 -5.42
C ILE A 646 -5.70 4.56 -5.09
N ARG A 647 -4.86 3.94 -5.93
CA ARG A 647 -3.39 3.94 -5.75
C ARG A 647 -2.82 5.36 -5.82
N ASN A 648 -3.30 6.18 -6.75
CA ASN A 648 -2.82 7.55 -6.93
C ASN A 648 -3.19 8.45 -5.75
N VAL A 649 -4.35 8.24 -5.13
CA VAL A 649 -4.70 8.89 -3.86
C VAL A 649 -3.68 8.55 -2.78
N GLY A 650 -3.36 7.27 -2.60
CA GLY A 650 -2.37 6.84 -1.61
C GLY A 650 -0.97 7.41 -1.87
N TRP A 651 -0.56 7.44 -3.14
CA TRP A 651 0.69 8.09 -3.56
C TRP A 651 0.69 9.58 -3.20
N LEU A 652 -0.37 10.31 -3.57
CA LEU A 652 -0.48 11.75 -3.35
C LEU A 652 -0.50 12.09 -1.86
N SER A 653 -1.26 11.36 -1.03
CA SER A 653 -1.23 11.50 0.43
C SER A 653 0.20 11.35 0.97
N SER A 654 0.92 10.31 0.54
CA SER A 654 2.31 10.07 0.96
C SER A 654 3.27 11.17 0.49
N ALA A 655 3.08 11.67 -0.73
CA ALA A 655 3.86 12.79 -1.29
C ALA A 655 3.63 14.09 -0.51
N LEU A 656 2.41 14.32 -0.04
CA LEU A 656 2.03 15.41 0.87
C LEU A 656 2.47 15.20 2.32
N SER A 657 3.29 14.17 2.59
CA SER A 657 3.75 13.82 3.95
C SER A 657 2.60 13.51 4.91
N LYS A 658 1.53 12.88 4.41
CA LYS A 658 0.38 12.43 5.19
C LYS A 658 0.22 10.92 5.09
N PRO A 659 -0.29 10.26 6.14
CA PRO A 659 -0.72 8.87 6.05
C PRO A 659 -1.96 8.75 5.16
N VAL A 660 -2.28 7.52 4.74
CA VAL A 660 -3.53 7.22 4.03
C VAL A 660 -4.57 6.76 5.03
N PHE A 661 -5.78 7.30 4.93
CA PHE A 661 -6.91 6.95 5.77
C PHE A 661 -7.96 6.18 4.97
N TYR A 662 -8.51 5.13 5.58
CA TYR A 662 -9.66 4.42 5.04
C TYR A 662 -10.74 4.43 6.10
N SER A 663 -11.98 4.69 5.74
CA SER A 663 -13.03 4.91 6.73
C SER A 663 -14.28 4.13 6.39
N ILE A 664 -14.89 3.62 7.45
CA ILE A 664 -16.17 2.92 7.46
C ILE A 664 -16.97 3.44 8.66
N PRO A 665 -18.30 3.20 8.72
CA PRO A 665 -19.13 3.73 9.82
C PRO A 665 -18.64 3.34 11.23
N LEU A 666 -17.99 2.18 11.38
CA LEU A 666 -17.51 1.68 12.66
C LEU A 666 -16.17 2.28 13.11
N TYR A 667 -15.26 2.58 12.18
CA TYR A 667 -13.89 3.03 12.50
C TYR A 667 -13.13 3.53 11.27
N THR A 668 -11.99 4.18 11.51
CA THR A 668 -11.03 4.59 10.48
C THR A 668 -9.70 3.87 10.66
N THR A 669 -9.15 3.30 9.59
CA THR A 669 -7.82 2.67 9.56
C THR A 669 -6.78 3.64 9.01
N VAL A 670 -5.54 3.52 9.50
CA VAL A 670 -4.40 4.39 9.15
C VAL A 670 -3.27 3.55 8.57
N GLN A 671 -2.72 4.00 7.44
CA GLN A 671 -1.57 3.39 6.78
C GLN A 671 -0.46 4.43 6.56
N ASP A 672 0.72 4.21 7.14
CA ASP A 672 1.89 5.08 6.96
C ASP A 672 3.19 4.29 6.70
N TYR A 673 3.40 3.81 5.46
CA TYR A 673 4.61 3.04 5.16
C TYR A 673 5.87 3.91 5.19
N MET A 674 6.87 3.46 5.94
CA MET A 674 8.20 4.06 6.04
C MET A 674 9.26 3.27 5.26
N LYS A 675 10.25 3.96 4.69
CA LYS A 675 11.40 3.33 4.02
C LYS A 675 12.22 2.56 5.05
N THR A 676 12.95 1.56 4.57
CA THR A 676 13.91 0.81 5.39
C THR A 676 15.32 0.89 4.80
N LYS A 677 16.33 0.91 5.67
CA LYS A 677 17.76 0.90 5.30
C LYS A 677 18.41 -0.38 5.80
N ALA A 678 19.29 -0.97 4.99
CA ALA A 678 20.03 -2.17 5.36
C ALA A 678 21.18 -1.85 6.32
N ALA A 679 21.21 -2.51 7.48
CA ALA A 679 22.33 -2.53 8.41
C ALA A 679 23.08 -3.86 8.31
N LYS A 680 24.40 -3.80 8.16
CA LYS A 680 25.27 -4.98 8.12
C LYS A 680 25.79 -5.28 9.51
N ILE A 681 25.67 -6.54 9.94
CA ILE A 681 26.10 -7.01 11.24
C ILE A 681 27.12 -8.14 11.04
N LEU A 682 28.22 -8.07 11.79
CA LEU A 682 29.26 -9.10 11.81
C LEU A 682 29.10 -9.96 13.06
N LEU A 683 29.19 -11.28 12.89
CA LEU A 683 29.10 -12.28 13.95
C LEU A 683 30.35 -13.15 13.91
N TYR A 684 30.95 -13.44 15.07
CA TYR A 684 32.11 -14.31 15.15
C TYR A 684 31.71 -15.71 15.62
N ASP A 685 31.76 -16.65 14.69
CA ASP A 685 31.58 -18.07 14.95
C ASP A 685 32.87 -18.63 15.54
N ARG A 686 32.92 -18.74 16.87
CA ARG A 686 34.13 -19.17 17.60
C ARG A 686 34.46 -20.65 17.38
N ILE A 687 33.44 -21.49 17.20
CA ILE A 687 33.61 -22.93 16.94
C ILE A 687 34.37 -23.13 15.64
N HIS A 688 33.93 -22.48 14.56
CA HIS A 688 34.57 -22.61 13.26
C HIS A 688 35.66 -21.55 12.99
N LYS A 689 35.94 -20.68 13.98
CA LYS A 689 36.87 -19.54 13.91
C LYS A 689 36.64 -18.67 12.66
N LYS A 690 35.38 -18.36 12.33
CA LYS A 690 34.98 -17.64 11.10
C LYS A 690 34.10 -16.42 11.40
N ARG A 691 34.34 -15.32 10.66
CA ARG A 691 33.43 -14.16 10.67
C ARG A 691 32.31 -14.37 9.67
N ARG A 692 31.07 -14.27 10.13
CA ARG A 692 29.84 -14.35 9.32
C ARG A 692 29.21 -12.96 9.26
N GLN A 693 28.61 -12.60 8.12
CA GLN A 693 27.92 -11.31 7.96
C GLN A 693 26.43 -11.54 7.70
N VAL A 694 25.58 -10.82 8.43
CA VAL A 694 24.12 -10.81 8.24
C VAL A 694 23.64 -9.39 7.95
N SER A 695 22.47 -9.24 7.31
CA SER A 695 21.88 -7.93 6.99
C SER A 695 20.49 -7.80 7.62
N LEU A 696 20.26 -6.74 8.39
CA LEU A 696 18.95 -6.35 8.94
C LEU A 696 18.39 -5.14 8.20
N ARG A 697 17.06 -4.96 8.20
CA ARG A 697 16.40 -3.77 7.65
C ARG A 697 15.84 -2.94 8.80
N ILE A 698 16.24 -1.68 8.89
CA ILE A 698 15.81 -0.75 9.95
C ILE A 698 14.91 0.32 9.31
N PRO A 699 13.73 0.64 9.88
CA PRO A 699 12.89 1.73 9.38
C PRO A 699 13.60 3.08 9.46
N THR A 700 13.19 4.00 8.59
CA THR A 700 13.65 5.39 8.53
C THR A 700 12.46 6.32 8.75
N GLU A 701 12.72 7.60 9.00
CA GLU A 701 11.65 8.62 9.07
C GLU A 701 11.10 9.01 7.67
N ASP A 702 11.79 8.60 6.60
CA ASP A 702 11.37 8.88 5.23
C ASP A 702 10.20 7.96 4.84
N ARG A 703 9.06 8.54 4.42
CA ARG A 703 7.92 7.78 3.88
C ARG A 703 8.27 7.03 2.59
N ASP A 704 7.75 5.81 2.46
CA ASP A 704 7.88 4.98 1.27
C ASP A 704 6.69 5.18 0.34
N GLN A 705 6.74 6.25 -0.47
CA GLN A 705 5.71 6.60 -1.44
C GLN A 705 5.38 5.44 -2.41
N ARG A 706 6.41 4.67 -2.82
CA ARG A 706 6.22 3.53 -3.72
C ARG A 706 5.45 2.42 -3.04
N LYS A 707 5.85 2.05 -1.82
CA LYS A 707 5.15 1.02 -1.06
C LYS A 707 3.74 1.45 -0.72
N THR A 708 3.54 2.70 -0.29
CA THR A 708 2.23 3.29 -0.04
C THR A 708 1.33 3.15 -1.27
N ARG A 709 1.74 3.69 -2.43
CA ARG A 709 1.00 3.57 -3.70
C ARG A 709 0.61 2.12 -3.99
N SER A 710 1.57 1.20 -3.95
CA SER A 710 1.34 -0.20 -4.31
C SER A 710 0.38 -0.94 -3.37
N ALA A 711 0.36 -0.57 -2.08
CA ALA A 711 -0.43 -1.26 -1.06
C ALA A 711 -1.82 -0.66 -0.86
N THR A 712 -2.02 0.60 -1.25
CA THR A 712 -3.22 1.36 -0.91
C THR A 712 -4.51 0.70 -1.37
N PHE A 713 -4.57 0.23 -2.62
CA PHE A 713 -5.77 -0.39 -3.13
C PHE A 713 -6.09 -1.74 -2.45
N ALA A 714 -5.08 -2.57 -2.16
CA ALA A 714 -5.29 -3.82 -1.43
C ALA A 714 -5.81 -3.57 -0.01
N ASN A 715 -5.29 -2.54 0.68
CA ASN A 715 -5.74 -2.19 2.02
C ASN A 715 -7.13 -1.54 2.00
N PHE A 716 -7.49 -0.82 0.94
CA PHE A 716 -8.85 -0.33 0.70
C PHE A 716 -9.85 -1.49 0.60
N ILE A 717 -9.60 -2.48 -0.26
CA ILE A 717 -10.47 -3.66 -0.43
C ILE A 717 -10.57 -4.46 0.87
N HIS A 718 -9.45 -4.79 1.51
CA HIS A 718 -9.46 -5.57 2.76
C HIS A 718 -10.22 -4.88 3.90
N GLN A 719 -10.26 -3.54 3.94
CA GLN A 719 -11.10 -2.84 4.92
C GLN A 719 -12.58 -3.05 4.64
N LYS A 720 -12.99 -3.06 3.37
CA LYS A 720 -14.41 -3.28 2.99
C LYS A 720 -14.83 -4.73 3.25
N ASP A 721 -13.95 -5.69 2.98
CA ASP A 721 -14.16 -7.08 3.39
C ASP A 721 -14.34 -7.18 4.92
N ALA A 722 -13.49 -6.51 5.70
CA ALA A 722 -13.60 -6.47 7.15
C ALA A 722 -14.92 -5.84 7.63
N GLN A 723 -15.39 -4.77 6.99
CA GLN A 723 -16.68 -4.17 7.28
C GLN A 723 -17.83 -5.16 7.03
N ILE A 724 -17.84 -5.83 5.89
CA ILE A 724 -18.86 -6.82 5.56
C ILE A 724 -18.84 -7.96 6.57
N ALA A 725 -17.64 -8.43 6.97
CA ALA A 725 -17.51 -9.46 7.98
C ALA A 725 -18.12 -9.06 9.33
N MET A 726 -17.89 -7.83 9.78
CA MET A 726 -18.49 -7.28 11.01
C MET A 726 -20.00 -7.20 10.94
N LEU A 727 -20.56 -6.76 9.82
CA LEU A 727 -22.01 -6.69 9.62
C LEU A 727 -22.65 -8.08 9.54
N MET A 728 -21.97 -9.04 8.91
CA MET A 728 -22.41 -10.44 8.89
C MET A 728 -22.48 -11.02 10.31
N ILE A 729 -21.44 -10.79 11.12
CA ILE A 729 -21.43 -11.21 12.53
C ILE A 729 -22.60 -10.57 13.28
N PHE A 730 -22.78 -9.26 13.16
CA PHE A 730 -23.87 -8.55 13.82
C PHE A 730 -25.24 -9.14 13.47
N ASN A 731 -25.51 -9.38 12.18
CA ASN A 731 -26.78 -9.93 11.72
C ASN A 731 -27.01 -11.38 12.19
N MET A 732 -25.97 -12.22 12.13
CA MET A 732 -26.04 -13.62 12.57
C MET A 732 -26.29 -13.73 14.08
N ILE A 733 -25.60 -12.92 14.87
CA ILE A 733 -25.78 -12.89 16.33
C ILE A 733 -27.18 -12.37 16.69
N THR A 734 -27.70 -11.38 15.96
CA THR A 734 -29.05 -10.84 16.18
C THR A 734 -30.14 -11.89 16.01
N ILE A 735 -29.94 -12.89 15.14
CA ILE A 735 -30.89 -14.01 14.96
C ILE A 735 -30.59 -15.23 15.85
N GLY A 736 -29.63 -15.13 16.77
CA GLY A 736 -29.23 -16.22 17.67
C GLY A 736 -28.39 -17.31 17.01
N ALA A 737 -27.82 -17.06 15.82
CA ALA A 737 -27.05 -18.06 15.08
C ALA A 737 -25.58 -18.10 15.50
N PRO A 738 -24.98 -19.29 15.72
CA PRO A 738 -23.55 -19.41 15.94
C PRO A 738 -22.76 -18.92 14.74
N VAL A 739 -21.78 -18.03 14.94
CA VAL A 739 -21.00 -17.46 13.84
C VAL A 739 -19.52 -17.39 14.15
N TYR A 740 -18.72 -17.71 13.13
CA TYR A 740 -17.30 -17.46 13.08
C TYR A 740 -16.93 -16.95 11.69
N THR A 741 -15.90 -16.12 11.58
CA THR A 741 -15.41 -15.63 10.27
C THR A 741 -13.90 -15.85 10.12
N VAL A 742 -13.51 -16.31 8.93
CA VAL A 742 -12.13 -16.30 8.44
C VAL A 742 -12.11 -15.27 7.31
N HIS A 743 -12.09 -14.00 7.71
CA HIS A 743 -12.20 -12.87 6.80
C HIS A 743 -13.48 -12.90 5.95
N ASP A 744 -13.39 -13.26 4.67
CA ASP A 744 -14.46 -13.37 3.67
C ASP A 744 -15.11 -14.77 3.61
N ASN A 745 -14.64 -15.70 4.44
CA ASN A 745 -15.26 -17.00 4.67
C ASN A 745 -16.09 -16.97 5.97
N PHE A 746 -17.38 -17.29 5.84
CA PHE A 746 -18.35 -17.29 6.91
C PHE A 746 -18.63 -18.72 7.35
N ILE A 747 -18.57 -18.95 8.66
CA ILE A 747 -18.72 -20.27 9.26
C ILE A 747 -19.87 -20.22 10.26
N THR A 748 -20.84 -21.09 10.07
CA THR A 748 -22.02 -21.24 10.91
C THR A 748 -22.39 -22.72 10.98
N THR A 749 -23.48 -23.06 11.64
CA THR A 749 -24.02 -24.42 11.67
C THR A 749 -25.01 -24.69 10.55
N ALA A 750 -25.28 -25.97 10.26
CA ALA A 750 -26.18 -26.40 9.19
C ALA A 750 -27.57 -25.73 9.21
N PRO A 751 -28.23 -25.51 10.37
CA PRO A 751 -29.53 -24.83 10.43
C PRO A 751 -29.54 -23.40 9.85
N TYR A 752 -28.40 -22.72 9.87
CA TYR A 752 -28.31 -21.30 9.48
C TYR A 752 -27.51 -21.07 8.20
N ALA A 753 -26.83 -22.09 7.65
CA ALA A 753 -25.95 -21.96 6.48
C ALA A 753 -26.67 -21.39 5.24
N MET A 754 -27.94 -21.74 5.02
CA MET A 754 -28.72 -21.20 3.89
C MET A 754 -29.03 -19.69 4.01
N ARG A 755 -28.90 -19.09 5.21
CA ARG A 755 -29.13 -17.65 5.41
C ARG A 755 -27.93 -16.78 5.01
N ILE A 756 -26.72 -17.35 5.03
CA ILE A 756 -25.46 -16.62 4.80
C ILE A 756 -25.46 -15.85 3.46
N PRO A 757 -25.81 -16.45 2.30
CA PRO A 757 -25.74 -15.73 1.03
C PRO A 757 -26.65 -14.50 0.97
N ASN A 758 -27.88 -14.60 1.48
CA ASN A 758 -28.84 -13.50 1.49
C ASN A 758 -28.40 -12.36 2.40
N LEU A 759 -27.87 -12.68 3.59
CA LEU A 759 -27.31 -11.69 4.51
C LEU A 759 -26.08 -11.01 3.94
N TYR A 760 -25.22 -11.74 3.24
CA TYR A 760 -24.03 -11.18 2.59
C TYR A 760 -24.40 -10.15 1.52
N ILE A 761 -25.37 -10.49 0.66
CA ILE A 761 -25.87 -9.60 -0.39
C ILE A 761 -26.56 -8.38 0.22
N TYR A 762 -27.37 -8.58 1.27
CA TYR A 762 -28.01 -7.48 1.99
C TYR A 762 -26.97 -6.48 2.51
N ASN A 763 -25.92 -6.96 3.18
CA ASN A 763 -24.86 -6.11 3.72
C ASN A 763 -24.10 -5.32 2.64
N ILE A 764 -23.94 -5.86 1.43
CA ILE A 764 -23.35 -5.12 0.31
C ILE A 764 -24.32 -4.05 -0.23
N LYS A 765 -25.60 -4.41 -0.42
CA LYS A 765 -26.63 -3.52 -0.97
C LYS A 765 -26.94 -2.30 -0.11
N GLU A 766 -26.80 -2.39 1.21
CA GLU A 766 -27.02 -1.28 2.14
C GLU A 766 -25.97 -0.15 2.02
N ASN A 767 -24.94 -0.33 1.20
CA ASN A 767 -23.92 0.69 0.95
C ASN A 767 -24.08 1.30 -0.44
N ASP A 768 -23.81 2.60 -0.59
CA ASP A 768 -23.69 3.26 -1.88
C ASP A 768 -22.20 3.24 -2.33
N PRO A 769 -21.87 2.62 -3.48
CA PRO A 769 -20.49 2.53 -3.94
C PRO A 769 -19.87 3.89 -4.24
N LEU A 770 -20.63 4.83 -4.81
CA LEU A 770 -20.14 6.15 -5.18
C LEU A 770 -19.86 6.99 -3.93
N LEU A 771 -20.71 6.91 -2.91
CA LEU A 771 -20.48 7.58 -1.63
C LEU A 771 -19.20 7.08 -0.96
N ILE A 772 -18.94 5.77 -0.99
CA ILE A 772 -17.71 5.18 -0.44
C ILE A 772 -16.47 5.75 -1.13
N ILE A 773 -16.47 5.78 -2.48
CA ILE A 773 -15.33 6.31 -3.25
C ILE A 773 -15.16 7.81 -3.01
N ASN A 774 -16.23 8.60 -3.09
CA ASN A 774 -16.17 10.05 -2.87
C ASN A 774 -15.66 10.39 -1.47
N TYR A 775 -16.14 9.67 -0.45
CA TYR A 775 -15.67 9.88 0.91
C TYR A 775 -14.18 9.55 1.06
N TYR A 776 -13.72 8.45 0.45
CA TYR A 776 -12.30 8.10 0.44
C TYR A 776 -11.43 9.20 -0.22
N LEU A 777 -11.89 9.77 -1.34
CA LEU A 777 -11.22 10.87 -2.03
C LEU A 777 -11.17 12.14 -1.17
N ILE A 778 -12.32 12.61 -0.68
CA ILE A 778 -12.44 13.83 0.13
C ILE A 778 -11.55 13.72 1.37
N ARG A 779 -11.60 12.58 2.05
CA ARG A 779 -10.86 12.35 3.28
C ARG A 779 -9.34 12.46 3.09
N ASN A 780 -8.81 11.91 2.01
CA ASN A 780 -7.37 11.85 1.79
C ASN A 780 -6.83 13.09 1.06
N LEU A 781 -7.67 13.79 0.29
CA LEU A 781 -7.23 14.90 -0.56
C LEU A 781 -7.61 16.29 -0.03
N LEU A 782 -8.70 16.42 0.74
CA LEU A 782 -9.29 17.72 1.14
C LEU A 782 -9.24 17.96 2.66
N ASP A 783 -8.25 17.40 3.35
CA ASP A 783 -7.97 17.60 4.79
C ASP A 783 -9.13 17.25 5.75
N GLY A 784 -10.11 16.45 5.31
CA GLY A 784 -11.17 15.94 6.17
C GLY A 784 -12.09 17.00 6.79
N ARG A 785 -12.11 18.24 6.26
CA ARG A 785 -12.99 19.32 6.77
C ARG A 785 -14.46 19.19 6.37
N ALA A 786 -14.82 18.17 5.60
CA ALA A 786 -16.21 17.91 5.24
C ALA A 786 -16.84 16.97 6.28
N SER A 787 -17.79 17.50 7.06
CA SER A 787 -18.69 16.70 7.90
C SER A 787 -19.51 15.73 7.05
N LEU A 788 -19.92 14.60 7.65
CA LEU A 788 -20.74 13.53 7.05
C LEU A 788 -22.05 14.00 6.37
N HIS A 789 -22.49 15.24 6.63
CA HIS A 789 -23.80 15.76 6.23
C HIS A 789 -23.80 16.79 5.08
N SER A 790 -22.69 17.05 4.37
CA SER A 790 -22.67 18.11 3.34
C SER A 790 -22.72 17.64 1.88
N LEU A 791 -23.20 16.42 1.61
CA LEU A 791 -23.20 15.84 0.26
C LEU A 791 -24.31 16.35 -0.68
N ASP A 792 -25.27 17.13 -0.18
CA ASP A 792 -26.35 17.73 -1.00
C ASP A 792 -26.01 19.09 -1.62
N LYS A 793 -24.76 19.56 -1.51
CA LYS A 793 -24.35 20.82 -2.13
C LYS A 793 -23.12 20.61 -3.02
N PRO A 794 -23.15 21.02 -4.31
CA PRO A 794 -21.93 21.21 -5.06
C PRO A 794 -21.03 22.17 -4.27
N LEU A 795 -19.71 21.92 -4.31
CA LEU A 795 -18.67 22.70 -3.66
C LEU A 795 -19.04 24.20 -3.61
N PRO A 796 -19.12 24.85 -2.42
CA PRO A 796 -19.40 26.27 -2.35
C PRO A 796 -18.29 27.04 -3.07
N LEU A 797 -18.68 27.84 -4.07
CA LEU A 797 -17.82 28.73 -4.85
C LEU A 797 -17.35 29.96 -4.03
N ASP A 798 -17.14 29.80 -2.72
CA ASP A 798 -16.83 30.88 -1.77
C ASP A 798 -15.41 31.47 -1.90
N PHE A 799 -14.67 31.11 -2.95
CA PHE A 799 -13.32 31.62 -3.22
C PHE A 799 -13.28 32.97 -3.96
N LEU A 800 -14.42 33.60 -4.29
CA LEU A 800 -14.48 34.81 -5.13
C LEU A 800 -15.10 36.07 -4.49
N LYS A 801 -14.88 36.33 -3.19
CA LYS A 801 -15.34 37.58 -2.52
C LYS A 801 -14.80 38.91 -3.09
N ARG A 802 -13.99 38.92 -4.16
CA ARG A 802 -13.31 40.11 -4.71
C ARG A 802 -13.58 40.40 -6.20
N LEU A 803 -14.37 39.57 -6.87
CA LEU A 803 -14.64 39.66 -8.32
C LEU A 803 -16.14 39.67 -8.58
N ARG A 804 -16.62 40.68 -9.33
CA ARG A 804 -17.99 40.74 -9.87
C ARG A 804 -17.95 40.69 -11.39
N ILE A 805 -18.92 40.01 -12.01
CA ILE A 805 -19.08 39.96 -13.47
C ILE A 805 -20.50 40.43 -13.78
N ALA A 806 -20.65 41.41 -14.67
CA ALA A 806 -21.93 41.97 -15.08
C ALA A 806 -21.97 42.08 -16.61
N GLY A 807 -23.15 41.95 -17.22
CA GLY A 807 -23.28 42.06 -18.66
C GLY A 807 -24.69 42.43 -19.10
N VAL A 808 -24.83 42.74 -20.38
CA VAL A 808 -26.10 43.06 -21.05
C VAL A 808 -26.18 42.28 -22.37
N ASP A 809 -27.35 41.69 -22.60
CA ASP A 809 -27.71 40.97 -23.82
C ASP A 809 -28.53 41.88 -24.73
N PHE A 810 -28.22 41.87 -26.02
CA PHE A 810 -28.94 42.64 -27.03
C PHE A 810 -29.89 41.73 -27.81
N ASN A 811 -31.05 42.27 -28.20
CA ASN A 811 -32.00 41.58 -29.07
C ASN A 811 -31.81 42.04 -30.52
N MET A 812 -32.21 41.21 -31.50
CA MET A 812 -32.06 41.54 -32.92
C MET A 812 -32.86 42.81 -33.33
N PRO A 813 -32.29 43.71 -34.15
CA PRO A 813 -30.93 43.64 -34.73
C PRO A 813 -29.84 43.93 -33.68
N PHE A 814 -28.80 43.08 -33.63
CA PHE A 814 -27.69 43.23 -32.68
C PHE A 814 -26.91 44.52 -32.95
N LEU A 815 -26.29 45.07 -31.89
CA LEU A 815 -25.35 46.17 -32.04
C LEU A 815 -24.14 45.71 -32.87
N ARG A 816 -23.61 46.58 -33.73
CA ARG A 816 -22.35 46.34 -34.44
C ARG A 816 -21.21 47.03 -33.73
N CYS A 817 -19.97 46.58 -33.91
CA CYS A 817 -18.81 47.23 -33.30
C CYS A 817 -18.68 48.72 -33.70
N ILE A 818 -19.23 49.13 -34.85
CA ILE A 818 -19.31 50.55 -35.27
C ILE A 818 -20.30 51.39 -34.45
N ASP A 819 -21.26 50.79 -33.75
CA ASP A 819 -22.27 51.49 -32.93
C ASP A 819 -21.67 51.94 -31.58
N CYS A 820 -20.54 52.65 -31.67
CA CYS A 820 -19.64 52.98 -30.56
C CYS A 820 -20.36 53.68 -29.40
N ASP A 821 -21.25 54.61 -29.71
CA ASP A 821 -21.96 55.41 -28.70
C ASP A 821 -22.88 54.52 -27.86
N MET A 822 -23.61 53.59 -28.48
CA MET A 822 -24.49 52.66 -27.78
C MET A 822 -23.71 51.67 -26.91
N ILE A 823 -22.58 51.17 -27.42
CA ILE A 823 -21.66 50.30 -26.68
C ILE A 823 -21.07 51.03 -25.49
N LEU A 824 -20.63 52.28 -25.68
CA LEU A 824 -20.09 53.13 -24.63
C LEU A 824 -21.12 53.39 -23.53
N PHE A 825 -22.36 53.74 -23.90
CA PHE A 825 -23.44 53.93 -22.94
C PHE A 825 -23.77 52.64 -22.17
N ALA A 826 -23.79 51.49 -22.83
CA ALA A 826 -24.02 50.20 -22.17
C ALA A 826 -22.94 49.88 -21.13
N VAL A 827 -21.65 50.10 -21.46
CA VAL A 827 -20.53 49.87 -20.55
C VAL A 827 -20.57 50.83 -19.36
N ILE A 828 -20.80 52.14 -19.59
CA ILE A 828 -20.87 53.14 -18.51
C ILE A 828 -22.08 52.87 -17.61
N ARG A 829 -23.22 52.49 -18.18
CA ARG A 829 -24.41 52.07 -17.41
C ARG A 829 -24.11 50.89 -16.49
N LEU A 830 -23.42 49.85 -16.98
CA LEU A 830 -23.01 48.71 -16.17
C LEU A 830 -22.02 49.12 -15.06
N LEU A 831 -21.10 50.04 -15.33
CA LEU A 831 -20.17 50.56 -14.32
C LEU A 831 -20.88 51.38 -13.24
N ILE A 832 -21.81 52.27 -13.61
CA ILE A 832 -22.61 53.03 -12.65
C ILE A 832 -23.36 52.07 -11.73
N LYS A 833 -24.05 51.08 -12.31
CA LYS A 833 -24.91 50.16 -11.56
C LYS A 833 -24.13 49.19 -10.65
N TYR A 834 -23.01 48.63 -11.11
CA TYR A 834 -22.35 47.52 -10.42
C TYR A 834 -20.97 47.84 -9.81
N ALA A 835 -20.34 48.94 -10.22
CA ALA A 835 -19.03 49.36 -9.75
C ALA A 835 -19.11 50.65 -8.91
N TYR A 836 -19.62 51.75 -9.45
CA TYR A 836 -19.61 53.05 -8.78
C TYR A 836 -20.52 53.10 -7.53
N THR A 837 -21.62 52.36 -7.53
CA THR A 837 -22.50 52.21 -6.35
C THR A 837 -21.87 51.42 -5.20
N THR A 838 -20.81 50.64 -5.43
CA THR A 838 -20.27 49.69 -4.44
C THR A 838 -19.07 50.27 -3.70
N LYS A 839 -19.18 50.60 -2.42
CA LYS A 839 -18.09 51.21 -1.62
C LYS A 839 -16.85 50.29 -1.55
N SER A 840 -15.70 50.81 -2.00
CA SER A 840 -14.38 50.15 -1.96
C SER A 840 -13.28 51.21 -2.01
N ASP A 841 -12.14 50.96 -1.38
CA ASP A 841 -11.02 51.90 -1.42
C ASP A 841 -10.28 51.85 -2.77
N TYR A 842 -10.39 50.75 -3.52
CA TYR A 842 -9.80 50.62 -4.86
C TYR A 842 -10.64 49.72 -5.77
N GLY A 843 -10.69 50.05 -7.06
CA GLY A 843 -11.47 49.32 -8.06
C GLY A 843 -10.87 49.37 -9.45
N LYS A 844 -10.85 48.22 -10.13
CA LYS A 844 -10.49 48.11 -11.55
C LYS A 844 -11.45 47.19 -12.30
N PHE A 845 -11.55 47.34 -13.61
CA PHE A 845 -12.45 46.53 -14.43
C PHE A 845 -11.89 46.24 -15.83
N THR A 846 -12.41 45.20 -16.49
CA THR A 846 -12.15 44.89 -17.91
C THR A 846 -13.46 44.84 -18.68
N ILE A 847 -13.45 45.18 -19.96
CA ILE A 847 -14.62 45.11 -20.85
C ILE A 847 -14.41 43.98 -21.86
N SER A 848 -15.46 43.23 -22.16
CA SER A 848 -15.45 42.15 -23.15
C SER A 848 -16.72 42.13 -23.98
N TYR A 849 -16.59 41.85 -25.27
CA TYR A 849 -17.70 41.63 -26.22
C TYR A 849 -17.88 40.15 -26.46
N VAL A 850 -19.10 39.74 -26.78
CA VAL A 850 -19.39 38.45 -27.39
C VAL A 850 -19.83 38.74 -28.81
N MET A 851 -18.96 38.42 -29.76
CA MET A 851 -19.19 38.67 -31.18
C MET A 851 -19.73 37.42 -31.85
N ARG A 852 -20.69 37.60 -32.76
CA ARG A 852 -21.29 36.52 -33.52
C ARG A 852 -20.54 36.33 -34.84
N ILE A 853 -20.04 35.12 -35.03
CA ILE A 853 -19.41 34.68 -36.28
C ILE A 853 -20.20 33.49 -36.86
N PRO A 854 -20.02 33.13 -38.14
CA PRO A 854 -20.81 32.05 -38.77
C PRO A 854 -20.76 30.69 -38.04
N SER A 855 -19.71 30.44 -37.25
CA SER A 855 -19.53 29.22 -36.46
C SER A 855 -20.03 29.29 -35.01
N GLY A 856 -20.61 30.43 -34.56
CA GLY A 856 -21.11 30.62 -33.20
C GLY A 856 -20.72 31.94 -32.56
N GLU A 857 -20.87 32.05 -31.23
CA GLU A 857 -20.53 33.25 -30.46
C GLU A 857 -19.15 33.12 -29.79
N VAL A 858 -18.32 34.18 -29.89
CA VAL A 858 -16.96 34.19 -29.33
C VAL A 858 -16.75 35.38 -28.39
N PRO A 859 -16.39 35.16 -27.11
CA PRO A 859 -16.08 36.25 -26.18
C PRO A 859 -14.65 36.76 -26.37
N PHE A 860 -14.48 38.09 -26.39
CA PHE A 860 -13.20 38.77 -26.56
C PHE A 860 -13.09 39.98 -25.61
N THR A 861 -11.95 40.13 -24.92
CA THR A 861 -11.72 41.25 -23.98
C THR A 861 -11.01 42.39 -24.71
N ILE A 862 -11.59 43.59 -24.70
CA ILE A 862 -11.14 44.68 -25.56
C ILE A 862 -9.91 45.44 -25.03
N SER A 863 -9.60 45.33 -23.74
CA SER A 863 -8.48 46.04 -23.12
C SER A 863 -7.95 45.39 -21.83
N ASN A 864 -6.74 45.80 -21.43
CA ASN A 864 -6.21 45.55 -20.10
C ASN A 864 -7.08 46.22 -19.03
N ALA A 865 -7.01 45.73 -17.79
CA ALA A 865 -7.84 46.24 -16.71
C ALA A 865 -7.62 47.75 -16.46
N LEU A 866 -8.72 48.51 -16.49
CA LEU A 866 -8.77 49.94 -16.24
C LEU A 866 -9.09 50.21 -14.78
N THR A 867 -8.39 51.16 -14.18
CA THR A 867 -8.68 51.61 -12.81
C THR A 867 -9.81 52.62 -12.84
N PHE A 868 -10.88 52.38 -12.08
CA PHE A 868 -12.01 53.31 -11.99
C PHE A 868 -12.12 53.98 -10.61
N ARG A 869 -11.45 53.44 -9.59
CA ARG A 869 -11.50 53.97 -8.22
C ARG A 869 -10.16 53.83 -7.53
N GLU A 870 -9.70 54.91 -6.91
CA GLU A 870 -8.47 54.95 -6.12
C GLU A 870 -8.67 55.80 -4.87
N ASP A 871 -8.22 55.26 -3.73
CA ASP A 871 -8.35 55.84 -2.39
C ASP A 871 -9.79 56.31 -2.07
N GLY A 872 -10.77 55.50 -2.51
CA GLY A 872 -12.20 55.73 -2.32
C GLY A 872 -12.82 56.78 -3.24
N LYS A 873 -12.06 57.40 -4.15
CA LYS A 873 -12.57 58.39 -5.12
C LYS A 873 -12.71 57.81 -6.53
N ASP A 874 -13.79 58.18 -7.21
CA ASP A 874 -14.08 57.77 -8.58
C ASP A 874 -13.26 58.54 -9.61
N LEU A 875 -12.77 57.83 -10.62
CA LEU A 875 -11.99 58.38 -11.72
C LEU A 875 -12.88 58.53 -12.97
N PRO A 876 -12.75 59.62 -13.74
CA PRO A 876 -13.51 59.82 -14.96
C PRO A 876 -12.96 58.93 -16.08
N VAL A 877 -13.48 57.71 -16.20
CA VAL A 877 -13.03 56.73 -17.21
C VAL A 877 -13.77 56.84 -18.55
N TYR A 878 -14.72 57.77 -18.69
CA TYR A 878 -15.59 57.88 -19.87
C TYR A 878 -14.79 58.04 -21.18
N ALA A 879 -13.92 59.06 -21.25
CA ALA A 879 -13.09 59.32 -22.43
C ALA A 879 -12.12 58.16 -22.75
N LEU A 880 -11.64 57.44 -21.72
CA LEU A 880 -10.78 56.27 -21.89
C LEU A 880 -11.54 55.09 -22.50
N ILE A 881 -12.79 54.86 -22.08
CA ILE A 881 -13.63 53.81 -22.66
C ILE A 881 -14.04 54.20 -24.08
N ASP A 882 -14.40 55.46 -24.33
CA ASP A 882 -14.74 55.95 -25.68
C ASP A 882 -13.60 55.70 -26.67
N GLN A 883 -12.38 56.09 -26.30
CA GLN A 883 -11.20 55.85 -27.14
C GLN A 883 -10.96 54.35 -27.38
N LEU A 884 -11.20 53.49 -26.39
CA LEU A 884 -11.02 52.05 -26.52
C LEU A 884 -12.10 51.41 -27.40
N VAL A 885 -13.36 51.80 -27.22
CA VAL A 885 -14.49 51.29 -28.01
C VAL A 885 -14.33 51.70 -29.48
N ARG A 886 -14.01 52.98 -29.75
CA ARG A 886 -13.80 53.47 -31.12
C ARG A 886 -12.59 52.85 -31.80
N LYS A 887 -11.46 52.71 -31.08
CA LYS A 887 -10.29 52.00 -31.61
C LYS A 887 -10.63 50.55 -31.96
N LYS A 888 -11.52 49.91 -31.21
CA LYS A 888 -11.93 48.52 -31.47
C LYS A 888 -13.00 48.41 -32.55
N ALA A 889 -13.79 49.46 -32.77
CA ALA A 889 -14.65 49.57 -33.93
C ALA A 889 -13.84 49.60 -35.23
N GLU A 890 -12.66 50.23 -35.25
CA GLU A 890 -11.75 50.19 -36.40
C GLU A 890 -11.23 48.76 -36.67
N ASP A 891 -10.91 48.01 -35.60
CA ASP A 891 -10.38 46.65 -35.72
C ASP A 891 -11.41 45.62 -36.21
N TYR A 892 -12.70 45.79 -35.84
CA TYR A 892 -13.74 44.76 -36.04
C TYR A 892 -14.96 45.21 -36.87
N ASN A 893 -15.00 46.47 -37.31
CA ASN A 893 -15.96 47.08 -38.23
C ASN A 893 -17.43 46.65 -37.99
N ASP A 894 -18.15 46.16 -39.01
CA ASP A 894 -19.58 45.78 -38.93
C ASP A 894 -19.90 44.49 -38.14
N SER A 895 -18.97 43.94 -37.36
CA SER A 895 -19.20 42.69 -36.61
C SER A 895 -20.32 42.84 -35.58
N GLU A 896 -21.26 41.89 -35.56
CA GLU A 896 -22.40 41.87 -34.63
C GLU A 896 -21.97 41.46 -33.21
N ILE A 897 -22.39 42.25 -32.22
CA ILE A 897 -22.19 42.03 -30.78
C ILE A 897 -23.52 41.64 -30.15
N SER A 898 -23.62 40.39 -29.70
CA SER A 898 -24.82 39.88 -29.03
C SER A 898 -24.83 40.17 -27.52
N ARG A 899 -23.66 40.30 -26.89
CA ARG A 899 -23.52 40.57 -25.45
C ARG A 899 -22.30 41.43 -25.13
N ILE A 900 -22.42 42.34 -24.16
CA ILE A 900 -21.29 43.05 -23.55
C ILE A 900 -21.17 42.64 -22.08
N ASN A 901 -19.95 42.33 -21.62
CA ASN A 901 -19.66 42.03 -20.22
C ASN A 901 -18.54 42.90 -19.66
N ILE A 902 -18.65 43.29 -18.39
CA ILE A 902 -17.59 43.87 -17.57
C ILE A 902 -17.22 42.95 -16.39
N ARG A 903 -15.93 42.83 -16.11
CA ARG A 903 -15.42 42.16 -14.90
C ARG A 903 -14.82 43.19 -13.96
N ILE A 904 -15.30 43.27 -12.73
CA ILE A 904 -14.96 44.31 -11.75
C ILE A 904 -14.23 43.66 -10.57
N TYR A 905 -13.09 44.24 -10.19
CA TYR A 905 -12.22 43.80 -9.10
C TYR A 905 -12.16 44.88 -8.03
N LEU A 906 -12.47 44.53 -6.77
CA LEU A 906 -12.49 45.47 -5.63
C LEU A 906 -11.55 45.01 -4.51
N SER A 907 -10.88 45.96 -3.83
CA SER A 907 -9.85 45.64 -2.84
C SER A 907 -10.41 45.16 -1.49
N GLU A 908 -11.56 45.66 -1.07
CA GLU A 908 -12.28 45.27 0.17
C GLU A 908 -13.72 45.81 0.08
N MET A 909 -14.72 44.94 -0.17
CA MET A 909 -16.13 45.36 -0.20
C MET A 909 -16.63 45.58 1.23
N LYS A 910 -17.07 46.81 1.55
CA LYS A 910 -17.59 47.13 2.89
C LYS A 910 -19.03 46.64 3.12
N ASP A 911 -19.79 46.35 2.06
CA ASP A 911 -21.13 45.74 2.11
C ASP A 911 -21.31 44.70 0.98
N SER A 912 -22.04 43.60 1.27
CA SER A 912 -22.26 42.48 0.33
C SER A 912 -23.43 42.67 -0.63
N ALA A 913 -24.32 43.64 -0.40
CA ALA A 913 -25.48 43.93 -1.24
C ALA A 913 -25.19 45.07 -2.25
N THR A 914 -25.69 44.95 -3.48
CA THR A 914 -25.60 46.01 -4.50
C THR A 914 -26.74 47.02 -4.27
N PRO A 915 -26.48 48.33 -4.14
CA PRO A 915 -27.55 49.31 -3.94
C PRO A 915 -28.52 49.36 -5.13
N ILE A 916 -29.83 49.46 -4.85
CA ILE A 916 -30.87 49.62 -5.87
C ILE A 916 -30.91 51.10 -6.25
N ILE A 917 -30.46 51.43 -7.46
CA ILE A 917 -30.45 52.79 -8.04
C ILE A 917 -31.48 52.83 -9.17
N SER A 918 -32.25 53.92 -9.29
CA SER A 918 -33.29 54.04 -10.32
C SER A 918 -32.69 54.32 -11.71
N ASP A 919 -33.46 54.06 -12.77
CA ASP A 919 -33.01 54.33 -14.14
C ASP A 919 -32.84 55.83 -14.42
N ASP A 920 -33.64 56.70 -13.78
CA ASP A 920 -33.51 58.16 -13.87
C ASP A 920 -32.23 58.67 -13.18
N GLU A 921 -31.85 58.07 -12.05
CA GLU A 921 -30.58 58.36 -11.35
C GLU A 921 -29.37 57.88 -12.16
N ILE A 922 -29.47 56.73 -12.82
CA ILE A 922 -28.44 56.25 -13.74
C ILE A 922 -28.30 57.22 -14.92
N ALA A 923 -29.41 57.67 -15.51
CA ALA A 923 -29.40 58.60 -16.63
C ALA A 923 -28.77 59.95 -16.27
N SER A 924 -29.09 60.49 -15.08
CA SER A 924 -28.48 61.73 -14.58
C SER A 924 -26.96 61.61 -14.42
N LYS A 925 -26.47 60.51 -13.82
CA LYS A 925 -25.03 60.24 -13.68
C LYS A 925 -24.33 59.95 -15.00
N LEU A 926 -25.03 59.34 -15.94
CA LEU A 926 -24.54 59.14 -17.30
C LEU A 926 -24.31 60.50 -17.97
N TRP A 927 -25.25 61.44 -17.82
CA TRP A 927 -25.13 62.79 -18.34
C TRP A 927 -23.95 63.56 -17.72
N GLU A 928 -23.74 63.46 -16.41
CA GLU A 928 -22.55 64.03 -15.73
C GLU A 928 -21.22 63.45 -16.27
N CYS A 929 -21.18 62.16 -16.60
CA CYS A 929 -20.01 61.53 -17.21
C CYS A 929 -19.75 62.04 -18.64
N ILE A 930 -20.80 62.41 -19.37
CA ILE A 930 -20.72 62.93 -20.74
C ILE A 930 -20.25 64.39 -20.74
N GLU A 931 -20.74 65.24 -19.82
CA GLU A 931 -20.32 66.65 -19.76
C GLU A 931 -18.88 66.83 -19.25
N SER A 932 -18.36 65.87 -18.47
CA SER A 932 -17.03 65.93 -17.85
C SER A 932 -15.90 65.34 -18.70
N MET A 933 -15.89 65.55 -20.03
CA MET A 933 -14.88 65.04 -21.00
C MET A 933 -13.44 65.55 -20.77
N VAL A 934 -12.86 65.20 -19.63
CA VAL A 934 -11.45 65.42 -19.30
C VAL A 934 -10.69 64.17 -19.74
N VAL A 935 -9.81 64.34 -20.72
CA VAL A 935 -8.89 63.28 -21.15
C VAL A 935 -7.84 63.11 -20.05
N VAL A 936 -7.94 62.02 -19.28
CA VAL A 936 -6.97 61.67 -18.24
C VAL A 936 -6.13 60.49 -18.71
N GLU A 937 -4.80 60.56 -18.53
CA GLU A 937 -3.93 59.42 -18.87
C GLU A 937 -4.31 58.15 -18.07
N PRO A 938 -4.29 56.97 -18.71
CA PRO A 938 -4.71 55.72 -18.07
C PRO A 938 -3.79 55.38 -16.89
N LYS A 939 -4.34 55.46 -15.68
CA LYS A 939 -3.62 55.03 -14.46
C LYS A 939 -3.41 53.52 -14.47
N LYS A 940 -2.13 53.12 -14.39
CA LYS A 940 -1.70 51.72 -14.37
C LYS A 940 -2.34 50.96 -13.21
N ALA A 941 -3.13 49.93 -13.52
CA ALA A 941 -3.84 49.15 -12.52
C ALA A 941 -2.88 48.45 -11.54
N ARG A 942 -3.00 48.74 -10.25
CA ARG A 942 -2.24 48.05 -9.18
C ARG A 942 -2.77 46.65 -8.91
N THR A 943 -1.87 45.80 -8.44
CA THR A 943 -2.17 44.43 -7.99
C THR A 943 -2.78 44.47 -6.59
N ILE A 944 -3.91 43.80 -6.39
CA ILE A 944 -4.63 43.76 -5.11
C ILE A 944 -4.08 42.57 -4.30
N GLY A 945 -3.02 42.79 -3.48
CA GLY A 945 -2.38 41.75 -2.62
C GLY A 945 -0.96 42.09 -2.12
N HIS A 946 -0.61 41.71 -0.87
CA HIS A 946 0.39 42.31 0.04
C HIS A 946 1.91 42.34 -0.33
N ARG A 947 2.53 43.49 0.04
CA ARG A 947 3.90 43.84 0.55
C ARG A 947 5.17 43.22 -0.07
N LYS A 948 6.00 44.10 -0.67
CA LYS A 948 7.40 43.90 -1.12
C LYS A 948 8.41 43.73 0.04
N ARG A 949 9.40 42.83 -0.11
CA ARG A 949 10.73 42.96 0.52
C ARG A 949 11.71 43.61 -0.47
N ARG A 950 12.52 44.58 -0.02
CA ARG A 950 13.67 45.12 -0.76
C ARG A 950 14.89 44.19 -0.56
N TYR A 951 15.65 43.93 -1.62
CA TYR A 951 16.93 43.21 -1.58
C TYR A 951 18.06 44.04 -2.24
N LEU A 952 19.32 43.69 -1.93
CA LEU A 952 20.54 44.41 -2.28
C LEU A 952 20.85 44.45 -3.79
N LYS A 953 21.49 45.54 -4.22
CA LYS A 953 21.85 45.87 -5.62
C LYS A 953 23.35 45.63 -5.92
N HIS A 954 23.85 44.39 -5.98
CA HIS A 954 25.13 44.09 -6.68
C HIS A 954 25.49 42.59 -6.71
N LEU A 955 26.10 42.18 -7.83
CA LEU A 955 26.92 40.97 -8.00
C LEU A 955 28.33 41.41 -8.42
N THR A 956 29.36 40.88 -7.77
CA THR A 956 30.76 41.30 -7.98
C THR A 956 31.34 40.77 -9.29
N ALA A 957 31.90 41.65 -10.12
CA ALA A 957 32.59 41.27 -11.35
C ALA A 957 33.84 40.41 -11.07
N LEU A 958 34.02 39.33 -11.82
CA LEU A 958 35.20 38.48 -11.75
C LEU A 958 36.34 39.06 -12.60
N LYS A 959 37.55 39.15 -12.02
CA LYS A 959 38.75 39.67 -12.71
C LYS A 959 39.10 38.84 -13.97
N PRO A 960 39.52 39.49 -15.07
CA PRO A 960 39.78 38.82 -16.33
C PRO A 960 41.04 37.93 -16.26
N LYS A 961 40.95 36.70 -16.79
CA LYS A 961 42.10 35.81 -17.01
C LYS A 961 42.57 35.89 -18.48
N LYS A 962 43.89 35.81 -18.68
CA LYS A 962 44.69 36.03 -19.90
C LYS A 962 44.36 35.18 -21.16
N SER A 963 43.27 34.40 -21.20
CA SER A 963 42.93 33.56 -22.36
C SER A 963 41.60 34.00 -22.99
N GLN A 964 41.60 34.33 -24.29
CA GLN A 964 40.39 34.68 -25.06
C GLN A 964 39.35 33.54 -24.97
N ARG A 965 38.23 33.78 -24.29
CA ARG A 965 37.16 32.79 -24.12
C ARG A 965 36.17 32.93 -25.28
N GLN A 966 35.83 31.80 -25.90
CA GLN A 966 34.92 31.78 -27.04
C GLN A 966 33.46 32.07 -26.60
N PRO A 967 32.68 32.76 -27.43
CA PRO A 967 31.26 32.99 -27.17
C PRO A 967 30.46 31.68 -27.25
N PHE A 968 29.38 31.60 -26.48
CA PHE A 968 28.48 30.44 -26.42
C PHE A 968 27.03 30.89 -26.24
N ILE A 969 26.08 29.99 -26.43
CA ILE A 969 24.65 30.28 -26.21
C ILE A 969 24.16 29.50 -24.99
N VAL A 970 23.23 30.07 -24.23
CA VAL A 970 22.48 29.39 -23.17
C VAL A 970 21.00 29.40 -23.53
N ALA A 971 20.29 28.29 -23.33
CA ALA A 971 18.88 28.15 -23.69
C ALA A 971 18.10 27.32 -22.67
N ASP A 972 16.78 27.52 -22.59
CA ASP A 972 15.86 26.79 -21.70
C ASP A 972 14.50 26.57 -22.39
N ILE A 973 13.79 25.50 -21.99
CA ILE A 973 12.44 25.16 -22.49
C ILE A 973 11.48 25.03 -21.32
N GLU A 974 10.33 25.68 -21.44
CA GLU A 974 9.20 25.51 -20.54
C GLU A 974 8.10 24.69 -21.22
N THR A 975 7.46 23.82 -20.45
CA THR A 975 6.42 22.92 -20.97
C THR A 975 5.13 23.09 -20.19
N VAL A 976 4.01 22.85 -20.85
CA VAL A 976 2.72 22.63 -20.19
C VAL A 976 2.36 21.16 -20.29
N PHE A 977 1.64 20.68 -19.29
CA PHE A 977 1.17 19.30 -19.26
C PHE A 977 -0.22 19.24 -19.88
N ARG A 978 -0.33 18.68 -21.09
CA ARG A 978 -1.59 18.55 -21.83
C ARG A 978 -1.74 17.13 -22.37
N ASN A 979 -2.94 16.56 -22.26
CA ASN A 979 -3.23 15.18 -22.72
C ASN A 979 -2.24 14.13 -22.17
N GLN A 980 -1.82 14.29 -20.90
CA GLN A 980 -0.82 13.45 -20.22
C GLN A 980 0.59 13.44 -20.87
N ILE A 981 0.86 14.38 -21.77
CA ILE A 981 2.15 14.55 -22.44
C ILE A 981 2.67 15.96 -22.16
N HIS A 982 3.97 16.09 -21.92
CA HIS A 982 4.59 17.40 -21.86
C HIS A 982 4.75 17.98 -23.26
N VAL A 983 4.13 19.13 -23.49
CA VAL A 983 4.22 19.86 -24.76
C VAL A 983 4.93 21.20 -24.50
N PRO A 984 6.01 21.51 -25.23
CA PRO A 984 6.69 22.79 -25.13
C PRO A 984 5.74 23.97 -25.33
N TYR A 985 5.75 24.88 -24.35
CA TYR A 985 4.91 26.07 -24.35
C TYR A 985 5.75 27.33 -24.58
N ALA A 986 6.98 27.35 -24.08
CA ALA A 986 7.90 28.45 -24.31
C ALA A 986 9.33 27.95 -24.48
N VAL A 987 10.13 28.67 -25.26
CA VAL A 987 11.57 28.40 -25.41
C VAL A 987 12.31 29.71 -25.59
N GLY A 988 13.52 29.82 -25.05
CA GLY A 988 14.34 31.01 -25.24
C GLY A 988 15.83 30.76 -25.16
N PHE A 989 16.61 31.70 -25.71
CA PHE A 989 18.07 31.64 -25.67
C PHE A 989 18.74 33.01 -25.53
N LEU A 990 19.96 33.00 -25.01
CA LEU A 990 20.83 34.16 -24.86
C LEU A 990 22.22 33.86 -25.41
N VAL A 991 22.75 34.77 -26.23
CA VAL A 991 24.13 34.73 -26.71
C VAL A 991 25.05 35.36 -25.67
N VAL A 992 26.00 34.60 -25.16
CA VAL A 992 26.97 35.04 -24.15
C VAL A 992 28.32 35.27 -24.79
N ARG A 993 28.81 36.50 -24.70
CA ARG A 993 30.14 36.90 -25.15
C ARG A 993 31.01 37.20 -23.92
N PRO A 994 31.98 36.34 -23.59
CA PRO A 994 32.81 36.54 -22.41
C PRO A 994 33.58 37.86 -22.45
N GLY A 995 33.28 38.78 -21.53
CA GLY A 995 33.91 40.10 -21.44
C GLY A 995 32.94 41.26 -21.67
N ASP A 996 31.78 40.99 -22.27
CA ASP A 996 30.73 42.00 -22.47
C ASP A 996 29.95 42.20 -21.16
N ASP A 997 29.60 43.45 -20.87
CA ASP A 997 28.77 43.80 -19.72
C ASP A 997 27.30 43.48 -20.03
N LEU A 998 26.75 42.47 -19.36
CA LEU A 998 25.36 42.03 -19.54
C LEU A 998 24.32 43.08 -19.08
N TYR A 999 24.77 44.18 -18.47
CA TYR A 999 23.92 45.24 -17.91
C TYR A 999 23.67 46.44 -18.84
N SER A 1000 24.45 46.64 -19.90
CA SER A 1000 24.26 47.76 -20.83
C SER A 1000 23.38 47.36 -22.02
N ALA A 1001 22.12 47.82 -21.97
CA ALA A 1001 21.17 48.01 -23.09
C ALA A 1001 21.19 47.02 -24.29
N GLU A 1002 20.03 46.38 -24.50
CA GLU A 1002 19.57 45.79 -25.78
C GLU A 1002 20.12 44.42 -26.25
N THR A 1003 20.86 43.64 -25.47
CA THR A 1003 21.07 42.21 -25.80
C THR A 1003 19.99 41.34 -25.16
N GLY A 1004 18.79 41.40 -25.73
CA GLY A 1004 17.59 40.73 -25.26
C GLY A 1004 17.68 39.21 -25.33
N ILE A 1005 17.21 38.54 -24.29
CA ILE A 1005 16.88 37.12 -24.34
C ILE A 1005 15.82 36.95 -25.43
N GLU A 1006 16.09 36.13 -26.44
CA GLU A 1006 15.11 35.83 -27.49
C GLU A 1006 14.19 34.72 -26.97
N THR A 1007 12.88 34.99 -26.91
CA THR A 1007 11.87 34.06 -26.39
C THR A 1007 10.75 33.85 -27.40
N TYR A 1008 10.21 32.64 -27.42
CA TYR A 1008 9.12 32.21 -28.28
C TYR A 1008 8.07 31.51 -27.41
N PHE A 1009 6.79 31.81 -27.64
CA PHE A 1009 5.68 31.14 -26.97
C PHE A 1009 4.76 30.48 -28.00
N SER A 1010 4.20 29.32 -27.66
CA SER A 1010 3.30 28.61 -28.58
C SER A 1010 1.99 29.39 -28.79
N GLU A 1011 1.60 30.25 -27.85
CA GLU A 1011 0.44 31.14 -27.97
C GLU A 1011 0.68 32.33 -28.92
N ASP A 1012 1.92 32.61 -29.32
CA ASP A 1012 2.22 33.66 -30.30
C ASP A 1012 1.81 33.25 -31.74
N TYR A 1013 1.44 31.99 -31.94
CA TYR A 1013 1.06 31.42 -33.22
C TYR A 1013 -0.47 31.35 -33.35
N PRO A 1014 -1.07 31.91 -34.40
CA PRO A 1014 -2.52 32.02 -34.49
C PRO A 1014 -3.23 30.66 -34.63
N ASP A 1015 -4.17 30.41 -33.71
CA ASP A 1015 -4.98 29.19 -33.60
C ASP A 1015 -5.83 28.87 -34.84
N PHE A 1016 -6.02 29.83 -35.76
CA PHE A 1016 -6.75 29.57 -37.01
C PHE A 1016 -5.87 28.98 -38.12
N VAL A 1017 -4.55 29.17 -38.05
CA VAL A 1017 -3.57 28.57 -38.97
C VAL A 1017 -3.05 27.25 -38.42
N PHE A 1018 -2.76 27.22 -37.12
CA PHE A 1018 -2.28 26.07 -36.37
C PHE A 1018 -3.35 25.71 -35.34
N LYS A 1019 -4.28 24.85 -35.76
CA LYS A 1019 -5.54 24.57 -35.08
C LYS A 1019 -5.36 23.94 -33.72
N THR A 1020 -4.33 23.09 -33.58
CA THR A 1020 -4.03 22.40 -32.33
C THR A 1020 -2.88 23.08 -31.57
N PHE A 1021 -2.86 22.92 -30.25
CA PHE A 1021 -1.77 23.43 -29.41
C PHE A 1021 -0.44 22.77 -29.76
N GLU A 1022 -0.49 21.50 -30.15
CA GLU A 1022 0.64 20.72 -30.62
C GLU A 1022 1.21 21.26 -31.94
N GLU A 1023 0.35 21.65 -32.90
CA GLU A 1023 0.77 22.32 -34.14
C GLU A 1023 1.47 23.66 -33.85
N ARG A 1024 0.93 24.44 -32.91
CA ARG A 1024 1.54 25.71 -32.48
C ARG A 1024 2.86 25.51 -31.75
N SER A 1025 2.94 24.55 -30.86
CA SER A 1025 4.18 24.15 -30.18
C SER A 1025 5.25 23.72 -31.19
N ASN A 1026 4.88 22.90 -32.18
CA ASN A 1026 5.81 22.45 -33.22
C ASN A 1026 6.29 23.62 -34.10
N ARG A 1027 5.42 24.59 -34.40
CA ARG A 1027 5.78 25.79 -35.14
C ARG A 1027 6.71 26.70 -34.33
N MET A 1028 6.45 26.88 -33.04
CA MET A 1028 7.32 27.63 -32.13
C MET A 1028 8.74 27.03 -32.08
N LEU A 1029 8.85 25.71 -31.91
CA LEU A 1029 10.15 25.04 -31.90
C LEU A 1029 10.88 25.14 -33.25
N PHE A 1030 10.14 25.16 -34.37
CA PHE A 1030 10.71 25.36 -35.69
C PHE A 1030 11.42 26.72 -35.79
N ASP A 1031 10.69 27.79 -35.50
CA ASP A 1031 11.20 29.15 -35.63
C ASP A 1031 12.36 29.41 -34.65
N PHE A 1032 12.30 28.83 -33.45
CA PHE A 1032 13.41 28.85 -32.49
C PHE A 1032 14.69 28.19 -33.05
N ILE A 1033 14.59 26.98 -33.61
CA ILE A 1033 15.76 26.27 -34.16
C ILE A 1033 16.30 26.98 -35.40
N GLU A 1034 15.43 27.50 -36.27
CA GLU A 1034 15.81 28.28 -37.45
C GLU A 1034 16.57 29.54 -37.05
N ARG A 1035 16.05 30.27 -36.07
CA ARG A 1035 16.73 31.44 -35.54
C ARG A 1035 18.09 31.09 -34.95
N LEU A 1036 18.15 30.02 -34.16
CA LEU A 1036 19.40 29.58 -33.54
C LEU A 1036 20.45 29.19 -34.60
N ALA A 1037 20.03 28.54 -35.69
CA ALA A 1037 20.89 28.25 -36.83
C ALA A 1037 21.39 29.54 -37.52
N VAL A 1038 20.54 30.56 -37.69
CA VAL A 1038 20.94 31.87 -38.23
C VAL A 1038 21.98 32.54 -37.33
N VAL A 1039 21.76 32.59 -36.02
CA VAL A 1039 22.67 33.22 -35.04
C VAL A 1039 24.04 32.54 -35.04
N VAL A 1040 24.08 31.21 -35.06
CA VAL A 1040 25.32 30.44 -35.11
C VAL A 1040 26.06 30.62 -36.44
N ARG A 1041 25.35 30.72 -37.57
CA ARG A 1041 25.98 31.00 -38.88
C ARG A 1041 26.56 32.42 -38.95
N GLN A 1042 25.86 33.40 -38.38
CA GLN A 1042 26.33 34.78 -38.28
C GLN A 1042 27.52 34.92 -37.32
N ASN A 1043 27.71 33.97 -36.39
CA ASN A 1043 28.79 33.97 -35.42
C ASN A 1043 29.53 32.62 -35.38
N PRO A 1044 30.41 32.31 -36.36
CA PRO A 1044 31.03 30.99 -36.52
C PRO A 1044 31.93 30.52 -35.37
N SER A 1045 32.30 31.43 -34.47
CA SER A 1045 33.01 31.15 -33.22
C SER A 1045 32.12 30.45 -32.19
N ILE A 1046 30.79 30.65 -32.24
CA ILE A 1046 29.82 29.97 -31.39
C ILE A 1046 29.62 28.55 -31.91
N ARG A 1047 30.13 27.57 -31.19
CA ARG A 1047 30.02 26.15 -31.56
C ARG A 1047 29.14 25.33 -30.63
N THR A 1048 28.70 25.91 -29.52
CA THR A 1048 28.00 25.18 -28.47
C THR A 1048 26.88 26.02 -27.88
N VAL A 1049 25.73 25.37 -27.73
CA VAL A 1049 24.52 25.86 -27.10
C VAL A 1049 24.29 24.99 -25.87
N TYR A 1050 24.23 25.63 -24.71
CA TYR A 1050 24.03 24.97 -23.44
C TYR A 1050 22.56 25.04 -23.07
N PHE A 1051 21.91 23.89 -23.10
CA PHE A 1051 20.56 23.75 -22.59
C PHE A 1051 20.60 23.40 -21.12
N HIS A 1052 19.61 23.90 -20.39
CA HIS A 1052 19.35 23.45 -19.05
C HIS A 1052 18.67 22.07 -19.10
N ASN A 1053 19.14 21.10 -18.31
CA ASN A 1053 18.52 19.76 -18.22
C ASN A 1053 18.51 18.92 -19.53
N LEU A 1054 19.40 19.21 -20.48
CA LEU A 1054 19.46 18.51 -21.78
C LEU A 1054 19.69 16.99 -21.63
N SER A 1055 20.46 16.54 -20.62
CA SER A 1055 20.74 15.11 -20.47
C SER A 1055 19.57 14.27 -20.01
N ARG A 1056 18.45 14.92 -19.67
CA ARG A 1056 17.22 14.30 -19.21
C ARG A 1056 16.04 14.79 -20.05
N PHE A 1057 15.32 15.82 -19.62
CA PHE A 1057 13.98 16.13 -20.11
C PHE A 1057 13.99 16.91 -21.43
N ASP A 1058 14.62 18.08 -21.43
CA ASP A 1058 14.64 19.03 -22.53
C ASP A 1058 15.29 18.43 -23.79
N GLY A 1059 16.32 17.60 -23.60
CA GLY A 1059 16.99 16.93 -24.72
C GLY A 1059 16.15 15.82 -25.36
N ILE A 1060 15.25 15.16 -24.63
CA ILE A 1060 14.33 14.18 -25.22
C ILE A 1060 13.29 14.91 -26.08
N LEU A 1061 12.74 16.03 -25.61
CA LEU A 1061 11.77 16.84 -26.36
C LEU A 1061 12.39 17.41 -27.64
N LEU A 1062 13.60 17.98 -27.53
CA LEU A 1062 14.35 18.49 -28.69
C LEU A 1062 14.76 17.39 -29.67
N LEU A 1063 15.23 16.24 -29.17
CA LEU A 1063 15.63 15.14 -30.03
C LEU A 1063 14.43 14.55 -30.77
N LYS A 1064 13.28 14.39 -30.09
CA LYS A 1064 12.04 13.95 -30.74
C LYS A 1064 11.67 14.94 -31.85
N TYR A 1065 11.59 16.23 -31.54
CA TYR A 1065 11.22 17.27 -32.51
C TYR A 1065 12.16 17.29 -33.73
N LEU A 1066 13.48 17.27 -33.51
CA LEU A 1066 14.49 17.30 -34.57
C LEU A 1066 14.51 16.03 -35.44
N VAL A 1067 14.11 14.88 -34.89
CA VAL A 1067 14.01 13.61 -35.63
C VAL A 1067 12.70 13.52 -36.41
N THR A 1068 11.57 13.96 -35.83
CA THR A 1068 10.26 13.91 -36.49
C THR A 1068 10.09 14.94 -37.61
N HIS A 1069 10.87 16.02 -37.62
CA HIS A 1069 10.85 17.08 -38.63
C HIS A 1069 12.18 17.17 -39.42
N GLY A 1070 12.83 16.01 -39.61
CA GLY A 1070 14.27 15.86 -39.94
C GLY A 1070 14.73 16.13 -41.37
N ASP A 1071 13.90 16.65 -42.28
CA ASP A 1071 14.28 16.81 -43.70
C ASP A 1071 15.39 17.84 -43.94
N LYS A 1072 15.51 18.85 -43.05
CA LYS A 1072 16.48 19.95 -43.18
C LYS A 1072 17.78 19.75 -42.39
N TYR A 1073 17.70 19.14 -41.20
CA TYR A 1073 18.84 19.01 -40.28
C TYR A 1073 19.15 17.55 -39.99
N LYS A 1074 20.39 17.13 -40.22
CA LYS A 1074 20.86 15.82 -39.79
C LYS A 1074 21.37 15.91 -38.36
N VAL A 1075 20.80 15.12 -37.45
CA VAL A 1075 21.21 15.11 -36.03
C VAL A 1075 21.99 13.84 -35.67
N LYS A 1076 23.01 13.99 -34.83
CA LYS A 1076 23.78 12.87 -34.28
C LYS A 1076 23.82 12.97 -32.75
N PRO A 1077 22.97 12.22 -32.01
CA PRO A 1077 23.03 12.19 -30.56
C PRO A 1077 24.25 11.38 -30.07
N LEU A 1078 24.81 11.78 -28.93
CA LEU A 1078 25.85 11.05 -28.20
C LEU A 1078 25.28 10.56 -26.87
N MET A 1079 25.02 9.26 -26.79
CA MET A 1079 24.52 8.59 -25.59
C MET A 1079 25.66 7.89 -24.85
N ARG A 1080 25.73 8.02 -23.52
CA ARG A 1080 26.61 7.22 -22.64
C ARG A 1080 25.89 6.89 -21.35
N ASN A 1081 25.98 5.66 -20.85
CA ASN A 1081 25.33 5.22 -19.60
C ASN A 1081 23.83 5.60 -19.53
N HIS A 1082 23.09 5.39 -20.62
CA HIS A 1082 21.67 5.74 -20.75
C HIS A 1082 21.34 7.23 -20.53
N ARG A 1083 22.29 8.14 -20.75
CA ARG A 1083 22.06 9.60 -20.74
C ARG A 1083 22.52 10.25 -22.03
N LEU A 1084 21.78 11.27 -22.46
CA LEU A 1084 22.10 12.09 -23.61
C LEU A 1084 23.12 13.16 -23.22
N TYR A 1085 24.34 13.08 -23.73
CA TYR A 1085 25.38 14.07 -23.38
C TYR A 1085 25.41 15.24 -24.35
N GLN A 1086 25.07 14.98 -25.61
CA GLN A 1086 25.19 15.95 -26.67
C GLN A 1086 24.28 15.58 -27.85
N ILE A 1087 23.73 16.58 -28.52
CA ILE A 1087 23.15 16.43 -29.86
C ILE A 1087 23.97 17.31 -30.81
N ALA A 1088 24.62 16.69 -31.81
CA ALA A 1088 25.29 17.43 -32.87
C ALA A 1088 24.32 17.66 -34.04
N VAL A 1089 24.10 18.92 -34.42
CA VAL A 1089 23.17 19.29 -35.51
C VAL A 1089 23.98 19.68 -36.76
N TYR A 1090 23.62 19.12 -37.91
CA TYR A 1090 24.28 19.33 -39.20
C TYR A 1090 23.28 19.84 -40.24
N LEU A 1091 23.75 20.69 -41.14
CA LEU A 1091 23.04 21.08 -42.37
C LEU A 1091 23.87 20.55 -43.55
N GLY A 1092 23.34 19.57 -44.26
CA GLY A 1092 24.12 18.76 -45.21
C GLY A 1092 25.30 18.05 -44.52
N LYS A 1093 26.53 18.26 -45.02
CA LYS A 1093 27.76 17.69 -44.44
C LYS A 1093 28.42 18.59 -43.37
N LYS A 1094 27.96 19.84 -43.19
CA LYS A 1094 28.58 20.82 -42.30
C LYS A 1094 27.91 20.83 -40.93
N ARG A 1095 28.69 20.70 -39.85
CA ARG A 1095 28.17 20.78 -38.47
C ARG A 1095 27.85 22.24 -38.14
N LEU A 1096 26.61 22.50 -37.74
CA LEU A 1096 26.14 23.83 -37.35
C LEU A 1096 26.52 24.14 -35.90
N PHE A 1097 25.93 23.44 -34.93
CA PHE A 1097 26.20 23.63 -33.50
C PHE A 1097 26.05 22.33 -32.71
N LEU A 1098 26.52 22.37 -31.46
CA LEU A 1098 26.38 21.29 -30.48
C LEU A 1098 25.44 21.72 -29.36
N LEU A 1099 24.37 20.96 -29.13
CA LEU A 1099 23.54 21.07 -27.94
C LEU A 1099 24.21 20.27 -26.82
N ARG A 1100 24.49 20.90 -25.67
CA ARG A 1100 25.11 20.25 -24.50
C ARG A 1100 24.39 20.59 -23.21
N ASP A 1101 24.46 19.69 -22.23
CA ASP A 1101 23.86 19.91 -20.92
C ASP A 1101 24.76 20.79 -20.04
N SER A 1102 24.26 21.98 -19.68
CA SER A 1102 24.91 22.87 -18.71
C SER A 1102 25.11 22.21 -17.33
N LEU A 1103 24.21 21.30 -16.93
CA LEU A 1103 24.17 20.64 -15.62
C LEU A 1103 25.31 19.63 -15.44
N THR A 1104 25.92 19.19 -16.55
CA THR A 1104 27.06 18.27 -16.55
C THR A 1104 28.42 18.98 -16.51
N LEU A 1105 28.45 20.31 -16.61
CA LEU A 1105 29.68 21.11 -16.76
C LEU A 1105 29.92 22.15 -15.66
N LEU A 1106 28.92 22.47 -14.81
CA LEU A 1106 29.03 23.47 -13.74
C LEU A 1106 29.09 22.81 -12.35
N THR A 1107 30.05 23.21 -11.52
CA THR A 1107 30.31 22.62 -10.18
C THR A 1107 29.50 23.22 -9.03
N SER A 1108 28.56 24.15 -9.31
CA SER A 1108 27.70 24.78 -8.29
C SER A 1108 26.23 24.38 -8.46
N SER A 1109 25.46 24.43 -7.37
CA SER A 1109 24.05 24.08 -7.39
C SER A 1109 23.23 25.03 -8.28
N LEU A 1110 22.30 24.40 -9.00
CA LEU A 1110 21.29 24.95 -9.89
C LEU A 1110 20.50 26.12 -9.28
N ASP A 1111 20.29 26.04 -7.97
CA ASP A 1111 19.56 27.01 -7.17
C ASP A 1111 20.30 28.35 -7.08
N ASN A 1112 21.64 28.34 -7.15
CA ASN A 1112 22.45 29.56 -7.18
C ASN A 1112 22.53 30.18 -8.57
N LEU A 1113 22.38 29.41 -9.66
CA LEU A 1113 22.42 29.97 -11.02
C LEU A 1113 21.04 30.52 -11.44
N ALA A 1114 19.96 29.80 -11.13
CA ALA A 1114 18.58 30.24 -11.38
C ALA A 1114 18.22 31.52 -10.60
N ARG A 1115 18.71 31.64 -9.35
CA ARG A 1115 18.61 32.87 -8.55
C ARG A 1115 19.36 34.07 -9.15
N ASN A 1116 20.34 33.84 -10.04
CA ASN A 1116 21.20 34.90 -10.58
C ASN A 1116 20.90 35.27 -12.06
N LEU A 1117 20.32 34.37 -12.87
CA LEU A 1117 20.01 34.62 -14.30
C LEU A 1117 18.58 35.14 -14.54
N CYS A 1118 17.56 34.56 -13.88
CA CYS A 1118 16.15 34.95 -14.05
C CYS A 1118 15.37 34.90 -12.72
N PRO A 1119 15.68 35.76 -11.73
CA PRO A 1119 15.11 35.70 -10.38
C PRO A 1119 13.59 35.94 -10.28
N GLN A 1120 12.94 36.33 -11.38
CA GLN A 1120 11.50 36.63 -11.44
C GLN A 1120 10.60 35.39 -11.58
N LEU A 1121 11.17 34.24 -12.01
CA LEU A 1121 10.43 32.99 -12.20
C LEU A 1121 10.35 32.11 -10.93
N GLY A 1122 10.97 32.54 -9.82
CA GLY A 1122 11.12 31.72 -8.62
C GLY A 1122 12.10 30.55 -8.83
N SER A 1123 12.44 29.84 -7.75
CA SER A 1123 13.22 28.60 -7.85
C SER A 1123 12.44 27.55 -8.62
N LYS A 1124 13.07 26.85 -9.58
CA LYS A 1124 12.44 25.74 -10.33
C LYS A 1124 11.72 24.82 -9.34
N GLY A 1125 10.42 24.63 -9.55
CA GLY A 1125 9.70 23.54 -8.93
C GLY A 1125 10.44 22.24 -9.23
N THR A 1126 10.67 21.42 -8.22
CA THR A 1126 11.27 20.08 -8.42
C THR A 1126 10.28 19.20 -9.17
N ILE A 1127 10.56 18.96 -10.45
CA ILE A 1127 9.79 18.05 -11.30
C ILE A 1127 10.12 16.60 -10.90
N PRO A 1128 9.12 15.73 -10.67
CA PRO A 1128 9.34 14.28 -10.58
C PRO A 1128 9.67 13.77 -11.98
N TYR A 1129 10.95 13.54 -12.26
CA TYR A 1129 11.45 13.06 -13.57
C TYR A 1129 10.81 11.73 -14.03
N ASP A 1130 10.13 11.04 -13.12
CA ASP A 1130 9.51 9.73 -13.32
C ASP A 1130 8.11 9.82 -13.96
N GLU A 1131 7.54 11.03 -14.05
CA GLU A 1131 6.19 11.32 -14.60
C GLU A 1131 6.22 11.87 -16.04
N VAL A 1132 7.42 12.00 -16.61
CA VAL A 1132 7.60 12.45 -17.99
C VAL A 1132 7.21 11.32 -18.95
N GLN A 1133 6.07 11.46 -19.62
CA GLN A 1133 5.75 10.68 -20.82
C GLN A 1133 5.84 11.56 -22.08
N VAL A 1134 6.47 11.02 -23.11
CA VAL A 1134 6.58 11.64 -24.45
C VAL A 1134 5.73 10.78 -25.39
N SER A 1135 4.86 11.38 -26.21
CA SER A 1135 3.97 10.62 -27.12
C SER A 1135 4.79 9.66 -27.99
N ARG A 1136 4.32 8.41 -28.15
CA ARG A 1136 4.93 7.37 -28.98
C ARG A 1136 4.53 7.54 -30.46
N ASP A 1137 4.81 8.70 -31.04
CA ASP A 1137 4.61 8.93 -32.47
C ASP A 1137 5.98 9.12 -33.10
N GLY A 1138 6.46 8.04 -33.72
CA GLY A 1138 7.79 7.87 -34.28
C GLY A 1138 8.10 6.37 -34.28
N HIS A 1139 7.71 5.70 -35.36
CA HIS A 1139 8.21 4.37 -35.71
C HIS A 1139 9.73 4.38 -35.91
#